data_AF-A0A966C4N6-F1
#
_entry.id   AF-A0A966C4N6-F1
#
_cell.length_a   1.000
_cell.length_b   1.000
_cell.length_c   1.000
_cell.angle_alpha   90.00
_cell.angle_beta   90.00
_cell.angle_gamma   90.00
#
_symmetry.space_group_name_H-M   'P 1'
#
loop_
_entity.id
_entity.type
_entity.pdbx_description
1 polymer ?
#
loop_
_entity_poly.entity_id
_entity_poly.type
_entity_poly.pdbx_seq_one_letter_code
_entity_poly.pdbx_strand_id
1 'polypeptide(L)'
;MNFSFASARDRLLSGLFGDACAPDHGRPSLAIDMLSDWLPYRVFDPGPRLYRNARSKGFILSAAPLIGADERTGEILGQFFSEGMPEGACLQILHFASPRIGRVVAPWFAARYKQGGIYEAMARSRSKRLYDLVWESGSAHAPFHARCHNLVLSLGVPASANVDDHELTQCREGLIGMLASLGIESQEMEPGELISLIDDLTSPTTASREDRIEYNPLDDIASQAIRRDIELEVEDDRMILRTERFRETGRDADGTPEIGAIYPDAFDVRHFGIRQMPERWAPWECARLIGDMFTDKLRFPCPAATMLCLVYPTRENSEAKAGFKFMRTTSLSESKSARFLPKLAQQSAEWSHVQAELQAGKRLVQLFYGVTSYSPLGLGDAHERSIKAIYKAAGWDLADERFLQIHGLIAAMPLTLADGLANDLKRLKRLKTMLSTSAAHIAPMQGEFLGGPLPHLLLVGRRGQPFYWSPFENDAGNHNVAICGKSGSGKSVLLQEMCASLRGAGAKVVVIDDGRSFEHSVKLQGGRFVEFTLKSGFSLNPFSMIDDARAAEDDDYKLDCIAMIKAIVGQMARHSDRLTDTERGLIDQAVTSVWESLGSGGTVNDVSAAFSQISNPVADDLAVAIAPYMKGGSYGGFFEGQATIALDDDFTVFEMSDLATREELRSVILCAIMFMTGQAMTRTPRSTKKLLLIDEAWSMLRGGSMGEFVETYARTARKYGGALATATQSLNDYYKSDGATAALENSDWMLVLQQKPETIADFRKNDRLDMDDRTETLIRSLKRSGEEYSEVFIKGPDSEAVGRLVLDPYSACIYSSSPDVYAAIEAEQEAGASLAQAIARVSGVGAGNREGKRNA
;
A
#
# COMPACT_ATOMS: atom_id res chain seq x y z
N MET A 1 2.26 -40.70 58.62
CA MET A 1 1.49 -39.64 59.29
C MET A 1 2.33 -38.38 59.23
N ASN A 2 2.02 -37.45 58.32
CA ASN A 2 2.72 -36.17 58.25
C ASN A 2 1.98 -35.16 59.13
N PHE A 3 2.55 -34.83 60.28
CA PHE A 3 2.05 -33.74 61.12
C PHE A 3 2.48 -32.41 60.51
N SER A 4 1.56 -31.75 59.80
CA SER A 4 1.75 -30.38 59.29
C SER A 4 1.50 -29.38 60.41
N PHE A 5 2.26 -28.27 60.43
CA PHE A 5 2.12 -27.18 61.41
C PHE A 5 0.71 -26.59 61.42
N ALA A 6 0.01 -26.61 60.28
CA ALA A 6 -1.39 -26.19 60.16
C ALA A 6 -2.32 -27.11 60.96
N SER A 7 -2.10 -28.42 60.90
CA SER A 7 -2.91 -29.39 61.66
C SER A 7 -2.73 -29.29 63.18
N ALA A 8 -1.56 -28.85 63.64
CA ALA A 8 -1.30 -28.60 65.06
C ALA A 8 -1.95 -27.29 65.53
N ARG A 9 -1.91 -26.24 64.69
CA ARG A 9 -2.57 -24.95 64.96
C ARG A 9 -4.08 -25.09 65.04
N ASP A 10 -4.69 -25.84 64.12
CA ASP A 10 -6.15 -25.99 64.06
C ASP A 10 -6.69 -26.84 65.22
N ARG A 11 -5.92 -27.82 65.71
CA ARG A 11 -6.24 -28.55 66.95
C ARG A 11 -6.12 -27.69 68.21
N LEU A 12 -5.15 -26.78 68.24
CA LEU A 12 -4.95 -25.87 69.36
C LEU A 12 -6.05 -24.80 69.42
N LEU A 13 -6.47 -24.29 68.26
CA LEU A 13 -7.56 -23.31 68.14
C LEU A 13 -8.93 -23.91 68.42
N SER A 14 -9.23 -25.12 67.90
CA SER A 14 -10.48 -25.83 68.21
C SER A 14 -10.58 -26.23 69.70
N GLY A 15 -9.46 -26.57 70.34
CA GLY A 15 -9.42 -26.85 71.78
C GLY A 15 -9.57 -25.61 72.69
N LEU A 16 -9.23 -24.41 72.21
CA LEU A 16 -9.29 -23.17 72.99
C LEU A 16 -10.60 -22.38 72.80
N PHE A 17 -11.25 -22.47 71.64
CA PHE A 17 -12.36 -21.56 71.27
C PHE A 17 -13.66 -22.25 70.84
N GLY A 18 -13.74 -23.59 70.83
CA GLY A 18 -14.94 -24.31 70.38
C GLY A 18 -15.09 -24.32 68.85
N ASP A 19 -15.98 -25.19 68.36
CA ASP A 19 -16.06 -25.68 66.96
C ASP A 19 -15.76 -24.63 65.89
N ALA A 20 -14.58 -24.75 65.28
CA ALA A 20 -14.31 -24.19 63.98
C ALA A 20 -15.02 -25.06 62.94
N CYS A 21 -16.32 -24.82 62.74
CA CYS A 21 -17.11 -25.45 61.68
C CYS A 21 -16.52 -25.03 60.33
N ALA A 22 -15.65 -25.85 59.76
CA ALA A 22 -15.32 -25.76 58.34
C ALA A 22 -16.49 -26.37 57.55
N PRO A 23 -16.87 -25.83 56.38
CA PRO A 23 -17.89 -26.44 55.55
C PRO A 23 -17.51 -27.89 55.24
N ASP A 24 -18.45 -28.83 55.45
CA ASP A 24 -18.25 -30.28 55.24
C ASP A 24 -17.78 -30.64 53.83
N HIS A 25 -18.02 -29.74 52.87
CA HIS A 25 -17.59 -29.85 51.49
C HIS A 25 -16.90 -28.56 51.05
N GLY A 26 -15.78 -28.69 50.34
CA GLY A 26 -15.17 -27.56 49.64
C GLY A 26 -16.18 -26.97 48.66
N ARG A 27 -16.20 -25.63 48.53
CA ARG A 27 -17.03 -24.97 47.52
C ARG A 27 -16.70 -25.58 46.14
N PRO A 28 -17.68 -26.02 45.35
CA PRO A 28 -17.40 -26.50 44.00
C PRO A 28 -16.68 -25.40 43.22
N SER A 29 -15.62 -25.77 42.49
CA SER A 29 -14.91 -24.84 41.63
C SER A 29 -15.87 -24.32 40.57
N LEU A 30 -16.05 -23.00 40.52
CA LEU A 30 -16.80 -22.31 39.46
C LEU A 30 -15.88 -21.88 38.31
N ALA A 31 -14.66 -22.42 38.24
CA ALA A 31 -13.69 -22.08 37.20
C ALA A 31 -14.15 -22.61 35.84
N ILE A 32 -14.04 -21.77 34.82
CA ILE A 32 -14.24 -22.10 33.40
C ILE A 32 -12.84 -22.12 32.78
N ASP A 33 -12.54 -23.12 31.96
CA ASP A 33 -11.27 -23.17 31.23
C ASP A 33 -11.20 -22.01 30.23
N MET A 34 -10.15 -21.18 30.32
CA MET A 34 -9.95 -20.05 29.43
C MET A 34 -8.82 -20.33 28.44
N LEU A 35 -8.96 -19.94 27.17
CA LEU A 35 -7.87 -20.05 26.19
C LEU A 35 -6.61 -19.29 26.63
N SER A 36 -6.77 -18.19 27.37
CA SER A 36 -5.67 -17.45 27.98
C SER A 36 -4.78 -18.30 28.89
N ASP A 37 -5.34 -19.34 29.53
CA ASP A 37 -4.59 -20.20 30.44
C ASP A 37 -3.57 -21.08 29.71
N TRP A 38 -3.74 -21.23 28.40
CA TRP A 38 -2.83 -22.00 27.54
C TRP A 38 -1.69 -21.14 26.98
N LEU A 39 -1.75 -19.81 27.18
CA LEU A 39 -0.77 -18.88 26.66
C LEU A 39 0.43 -18.72 27.60
N PRO A 40 1.66 -18.59 27.05
CA PRO A 40 2.88 -18.62 27.84
C PRO A 40 3.20 -17.28 28.52
N TYR A 41 2.61 -16.17 28.07
CA TYR A 41 3.01 -14.81 28.42
C TYR A 41 2.72 -14.47 29.89
N ARG A 42 3.73 -14.02 30.64
CA ARG A 42 3.55 -13.52 32.02
C ARG A 42 3.92 -12.06 32.12
N VAL A 43 5.21 -11.76 31.99
CA VAL A 43 5.74 -10.40 32.18
C VAL A 43 6.73 -10.07 31.08
N PHE A 44 6.76 -8.80 30.68
CA PHE A 44 7.79 -8.25 29.81
C PHE A 44 8.83 -7.50 30.64
N ASP A 45 10.09 -7.88 30.49
CA ASP A 45 11.23 -7.29 31.19
C ASP A 45 11.83 -6.16 30.33
N PRO A 46 11.63 -4.88 30.69
CA PRO A 46 12.05 -3.75 29.87
C PRO A 46 13.57 -3.55 29.84
N GLY A 47 14.32 -4.15 30.77
CA GLY A 47 15.79 -4.05 30.81
C GLY A 47 16.45 -4.74 29.62
N PRO A 48 16.42 -6.09 29.53
CA PRO A 48 16.92 -6.83 28.40
C PRO A 48 15.93 -6.85 27.21
N ARG A 49 14.71 -6.30 27.37
CA ARG A 49 13.61 -6.34 26.39
C ARG A 49 13.23 -7.78 26.01
N LEU A 50 12.98 -8.60 27.04
CA LEU A 50 12.64 -10.02 26.90
C LEU A 50 11.30 -10.35 27.55
N TYR A 51 10.57 -11.27 26.94
CA TYR A 51 9.39 -11.89 27.54
C TYR A 51 9.84 -12.97 28.52
N ARG A 52 9.31 -12.91 29.74
CA ARG A 52 9.38 -13.97 30.74
C ARG A 52 8.08 -14.75 30.67
N ASN A 53 8.17 -15.95 30.12
CA ASN A 53 7.01 -16.82 29.97
C ASN A 53 6.92 -17.83 31.11
N ALA A 54 5.84 -18.59 31.16
CA ALA A 54 5.60 -19.61 32.18
C ALA A 54 6.73 -20.65 32.28
N ARG A 55 7.28 -21.11 31.15
CA ARG A 55 8.31 -22.16 31.08
C ARG A 55 9.42 -21.83 30.08
N SER A 56 9.48 -20.59 29.59
CA SER A 56 10.44 -20.15 28.59
C SER A 56 10.78 -18.67 28.74
N LYS A 57 11.75 -18.20 27.98
CA LYS A 57 12.05 -16.77 27.81
C LYS A 57 12.44 -16.50 26.36
N GLY A 58 12.23 -15.29 25.88
CA GLY A 58 12.51 -14.97 24.48
C GLY A 58 12.15 -13.55 24.07
N PHE A 59 12.18 -13.29 22.77
CA PHE A 59 11.83 -12.01 22.17
C PHE A 59 10.99 -12.22 20.91
N ILE A 60 10.32 -11.14 20.49
CA ILE A 60 9.46 -11.10 19.32
C ILE A 60 9.85 -9.88 18.49
N LEU A 61 9.96 -10.05 17.18
CA LEU A 61 10.19 -9.00 16.20
C LEU A 61 8.99 -8.92 15.25
N SER A 62 8.54 -7.71 14.98
CA SER A 62 7.71 -7.40 13.82
C SER A 62 8.64 -6.97 12.67
N ALA A 63 8.36 -7.41 11.45
CA ALA A 63 9.18 -7.09 10.28
C ALA A 63 8.30 -6.76 9.07
N ALA A 64 8.83 -5.94 8.16
CA ALA A 64 8.25 -5.77 6.84
C ALA A 64 8.39 -7.08 6.04
N PRO A 65 7.37 -7.48 5.26
CA PRO A 65 7.47 -8.68 4.45
C PRO A 65 8.29 -8.43 3.18
N LEU A 66 8.93 -9.48 2.66
CA LEU A 66 9.69 -9.44 1.42
C LEU A 66 8.77 -9.39 0.19
N ILE A 67 8.97 -8.41 -0.69
CA ILE A 67 8.21 -8.30 -1.95
C ILE A 67 8.75 -9.30 -3.00
N GLY A 68 10.04 -9.61 -2.91
CA GLY A 68 10.76 -10.57 -3.74
C GLY A 68 11.92 -11.15 -2.97
N ALA A 69 12.56 -12.16 -3.56
CA ALA A 69 13.79 -12.73 -3.05
C ALA A 69 14.66 -13.18 -4.23
N ASP A 70 15.93 -13.37 -3.97
CA ASP A 70 16.93 -13.89 -4.90
C ASP A 70 17.77 -14.98 -4.21
N GLU A 71 18.82 -15.45 -4.88
CA GLU A 71 19.72 -16.47 -4.32
C GLU A 71 20.44 -15.94 -3.07
N ARG A 72 20.90 -14.69 -3.10
CA ARG A 72 21.56 -14.01 -1.97
C ARG A 72 20.66 -13.96 -0.73
N THR A 73 19.37 -13.73 -0.91
CA THR A 73 18.37 -13.78 0.18
C THR A 73 18.36 -15.15 0.85
N GLY A 74 18.37 -16.22 0.05
CA GLY A 74 18.43 -17.60 0.56
C GLY A 74 19.73 -17.91 1.30
N GLU A 75 20.87 -17.45 0.79
CA GLU A 75 22.18 -17.62 1.41
C GLU A 75 22.28 -16.93 2.77
N ILE A 76 21.85 -15.66 2.87
CA ILE A 76 21.88 -14.88 4.11
C ILE A 76 20.99 -15.51 5.18
N LEU A 77 19.74 -15.87 4.84
CA LEU A 77 18.84 -16.56 5.75
C LEU A 77 19.40 -17.93 6.17
N GLY A 78 19.93 -18.69 5.21
CA GLY A 78 20.52 -20.01 5.45
C GLY A 78 21.76 -19.97 6.35
N GLN A 79 22.60 -18.94 6.21
CA GLN A 79 23.75 -18.71 7.09
C GLN A 79 23.27 -18.40 8.51
N PHE A 80 22.36 -17.44 8.67
CA PHE A 80 21.86 -17.05 9.99
C PHE A 80 21.16 -18.20 10.70
N PHE A 81 20.32 -18.97 10.00
CA PHE A 81 19.64 -20.13 10.58
C PHE A 81 20.60 -21.26 10.97
N SER A 82 21.82 -21.27 10.45
CA SER A 82 22.84 -22.28 10.75
C SER A 82 23.75 -21.86 11.91
N GLU A 83 24.14 -20.58 11.95
CA GLU A 83 25.19 -20.09 12.84
C GLU A 83 24.66 -19.21 13.98
N GLY A 84 23.65 -18.38 13.72
CA GLY A 84 23.17 -17.33 14.63
C GLY A 84 22.24 -17.80 15.75
N MET A 85 21.90 -19.09 15.81
CA MET A 85 20.90 -19.63 16.74
C MET A 85 21.53 -20.30 17.97
N PRO A 86 21.10 -19.96 19.20
CA PRO A 86 21.48 -20.65 20.43
C PRO A 86 21.06 -22.12 20.43
N GLU A 87 21.69 -22.94 21.26
CA GLU A 87 21.29 -24.34 21.42
C GLU A 87 19.94 -24.45 22.15
N GLY A 88 19.07 -25.35 21.69
CA GLY A 88 17.73 -25.51 22.28
C GLY A 88 16.75 -24.40 21.91
N ALA A 89 17.15 -23.45 21.07
CA ALA A 89 16.28 -22.37 20.61
C ALA A 89 15.11 -22.89 19.77
N CYS A 90 14.00 -22.17 19.86
CA CYS A 90 12.79 -22.37 19.10
C CYS A 90 12.50 -21.08 18.34
N LEU A 91 12.69 -21.10 17.02
CA LEU A 91 12.39 -19.98 16.13
C LEU A 91 11.04 -20.22 15.47
N GLN A 92 10.19 -19.21 15.43
CA GLN A 92 8.94 -19.22 14.68
C GLN A 92 8.92 -18.03 13.73
N ILE A 93 8.49 -18.28 12.51
CA ILE A 93 8.24 -17.26 11.49
C ILE A 93 6.77 -17.37 11.11
N LEU A 94 6.01 -16.33 11.41
CA LEU A 94 4.60 -16.22 11.14
C LEU A 94 4.39 -15.15 10.06
N HIS A 95 3.86 -15.56 8.92
CA HIS A 95 3.24 -14.64 7.97
C HIS A 95 1.72 -14.70 8.15
N PHE A 96 1.10 -13.55 8.44
CA PHE A 96 -0.34 -13.46 8.61
C PHE A 96 -0.94 -12.43 7.66
N ALA A 97 -1.82 -12.88 6.76
CA ALA A 97 -2.66 -12.02 5.94
C ALA A 97 -3.90 -11.61 6.75
N SER A 98 -3.72 -10.61 7.61
CA SER A 98 -4.70 -10.13 8.58
C SER A 98 -5.92 -9.49 7.91
N PRO A 99 -7.15 -9.65 8.48
CA PRO A 99 -8.32 -8.89 8.07
C PRO A 99 -8.31 -7.42 8.55
N ARG A 100 -7.42 -7.04 9.47
CA ARG A 100 -7.34 -5.69 10.04
C ARG A 100 -6.61 -4.72 9.11
N ILE A 101 -7.39 -4.01 8.29
CA ILE A 101 -6.87 -2.98 7.39
C ILE A 101 -6.91 -1.56 7.99
N GLY A 102 -7.37 -1.41 9.24
CA GLY A 102 -7.59 -0.13 9.91
C GLY A 102 -6.35 0.76 9.96
N ARG A 103 -5.18 0.19 10.26
CA ARG A 103 -3.88 0.89 10.21
C ARG A 103 -3.59 1.63 8.90
N VAL A 104 -4.13 1.17 7.77
CA VAL A 104 -3.99 1.83 6.45
C VAL A 104 -5.24 2.62 6.08
N VAL A 105 -6.44 2.22 6.50
CA VAL A 105 -7.64 2.97 6.11
C VAL A 105 -7.82 4.22 6.98
N ALA A 106 -7.50 4.15 8.27
CA ALA A 106 -7.78 5.21 9.23
C ALA A 106 -6.96 6.50 9.01
N PRO A 107 -5.63 6.47 8.77
CA PRO A 107 -4.88 7.70 8.50
C PRO A 107 -5.32 8.38 7.19
N TRP A 108 -5.64 7.60 6.16
CA TRP A 108 -6.19 8.10 4.89
C TRP A 108 -7.57 8.75 5.06
N PHE A 109 -8.43 8.13 5.87
CA PHE A 109 -9.72 8.68 6.24
C PHE A 109 -9.55 10.00 7.01
N ALA A 110 -8.64 10.05 7.99
CA ALA A 110 -8.46 11.19 8.89
C ALA A 110 -8.13 12.50 8.15
N ALA A 111 -7.25 12.45 7.14
CA ALA A 111 -6.89 13.63 6.35
C ALA A 111 -8.11 14.24 5.65
N ARG A 112 -8.95 13.40 5.04
CA ARG A 112 -10.16 13.82 4.30
C ARG A 112 -11.32 14.19 5.21
N TYR A 113 -11.44 13.52 6.35
CA TYR A 113 -12.37 13.89 7.40
C TYR A 113 -12.09 15.32 7.90
N LYS A 114 -10.81 15.67 8.12
CA LYS A 114 -10.41 17.03 8.50
C LYS A 114 -10.73 18.07 7.42
N GLN A 115 -10.62 17.70 6.14
CA GLN A 115 -10.99 18.57 5.02
C GLN A 115 -12.51 18.81 4.95
N GLY A 116 -13.32 17.83 5.33
CA GLY A 116 -14.78 17.94 5.40
C GLY A 116 -15.47 17.91 4.02
N GLY A 117 -16.77 18.18 4.02
CA GLY A 117 -17.59 18.30 2.80
C GLY A 117 -17.60 17.02 1.96
N ILE A 118 -17.39 17.15 0.64
CA ILE A 118 -17.40 16.00 -0.27
C ILE A 118 -16.26 15.01 0.01
N TYR A 119 -15.11 15.48 0.50
CA TYR A 119 -13.94 14.63 0.78
C TYR A 119 -14.22 13.70 1.97
N GLU A 120 -14.89 14.20 2.99
CA GLU A 120 -15.36 13.36 4.10
C GLU A 120 -16.36 12.31 3.60
N ALA A 121 -17.33 12.69 2.76
CA ALA A 121 -18.32 11.77 2.22
C ALA A 121 -17.67 10.66 1.37
N MET A 122 -16.73 11.03 0.50
CA MET A 122 -15.90 10.08 -0.26
C MET A 122 -15.12 9.16 0.67
N ALA A 123 -14.50 9.71 1.73
CA ALA A 123 -13.73 8.91 2.67
C ALA A 123 -14.60 7.90 3.41
N ARG A 124 -15.78 8.29 3.88
CA ARG A 124 -16.75 7.38 4.55
C ARG A 124 -17.17 6.24 3.63
N SER A 125 -17.56 6.56 2.40
CA SER A 125 -18.01 5.57 1.42
C SER A 125 -16.87 4.64 1.00
N ARG A 126 -15.67 5.18 0.73
CA ARG A 126 -14.49 4.38 0.37
C ARG A 126 -14.02 3.47 1.49
N SER A 127 -13.94 4.00 2.72
CA SER A 127 -13.56 3.19 3.89
C SER A 127 -14.53 2.03 4.08
N LYS A 128 -15.85 2.27 3.96
CA LYS A 128 -16.86 1.20 4.00
C LYS A 128 -16.59 0.15 2.92
N ARG A 129 -16.42 0.56 1.66
CA ARG A 129 -16.12 -0.35 0.56
C ARG A 129 -14.88 -1.21 0.84
N LEU A 130 -13.81 -0.62 1.36
CA LEU A 130 -12.59 -1.36 1.69
C LEU A 130 -12.77 -2.36 2.85
N TYR A 131 -13.58 -2.01 3.85
CA TYR A 131 -13.92 -2.95 4.93
C TYR A 131 -14.83 -4.08 4.43
N ASP A 132 -15.77 -3.81 3.52
CA ASP A 132 -16.58 -4.84 2.87
C ASP A 132 -15.67 -5.81 2.08
N LEU A 133 -14.63 -5.31 1.40
CA LEU A 133 -13.63 -6.13 0.70
C LEU A 133 -12.87 -7.11 1.60
N VAL A 134 -12.90 -6.93 2.92
CA VAL A 134 -12.28 -7.89 3.83
C VAL A 134 -13.05 -9.22 3.79
N TRP A 135 -14.38 -9.20 3.72
CA TRP A 135 -15.17 -10.43 3.81
C TRP A 135 -15.96 -10.74 2.54
N GLU A 136 -16.10 -9.76 1.65
CA GLU A 136 -16.75 -9.90 0.35
C GLU A 136 -15.74 -9.70 -0.79
N SER A 137 -15.82 -10.54 -1.81
CA SER A 137 -14.91 -10.39 -2.95
C SER A 137 -15.22 -9.11 -3.72
N GLY A 138 -14.19 -8.31 -3.98
CA GLY A 138 -14.25 -7.15 -4.85
C GLY A 138 -14.44 -7.46 -6.33
N SER A 139 -14.39 -8.74 -6.70
CA SER A 139 -14.62 -9.20 -8.07
C SER A 139 -15.65 -10.33 -8.12
N ALA A 140 -16.52 -10.29 -9.13
CA ALA A 140 -17.53 -11.30 -9.39
C ALA A 140 -16.96 -12.64 -9.92
N HIS A 141 -15.72 -12.64 -10.41
CA HIS A 141 -15.15 -13.77 -11.16
C HIS A 141 -14.01 -14.51 -10.45
N ALA A 142 -13.39 -13.88 -9.45
CA ALA A 142 -12.26 -14.43 -8.73
C ALA A 142 -12.12 -13.81 -7.33
N PRO A 143 -11.43 -14.48 -6.38
CA PRO A 143 -11.15 -13.91 -5.07
C PRO A 143 -10.35 -12.61 -5.17
N PHE A 144 -10.91 -11.53 -4.62
CA PHE A 144 -10.22 -10.26 -4.42
C PHE A 144 -10.64 -9.67 -3.10
N HIS A 145 -9.80 -9.82 -2.07
CA HIS A 145 -10.11 -9.36 -0.72
C HIS A 145 -9.00 -8.46 -0.18
N ALA A 146 -9.36 -7.50 0.67
CA ALA A 146 -8.40 -6.60 1.33
C ALA A 146 -7.77 -7.28 2.56
N ARG A 147 -6.44 -7.27 2.68
CA ARG A 147 -5.68 -7.96 3.72
C ARG A 147 -4.44 -7.18 4.10
N CYS A 148 -4.02 -7.24 5.35
CA CYS A 148 -2.77 -6.66 5.80
C CYS A 148 -1.74 -7.76 6.05
N HIS A 149 -0.69 -7.82 5.25
CA HIS A 149 0.39 -8.78 5.40
C HIS A 149 1.29 -8.37 6.57
N ASN A 150 1.42 -9.28 7.54
CA ASN A 150 2.22 -9.12 8.75
C ASN A 150 3.27 -10.22 8.81
N LEU A 151 4.52 -9.86 9.08
CA LEU A 151 5.59 -10.82 9.32
C LEU A 151 6.06 -10.68 10.76
N VAL A 152 5.98 -11.78 11.52
CA VAL A 152 6.36 -11.83 12.93
C VAL A 152 7.37 -12.95 13.11
N LEU A 153 8.51 -12.62 13.71
CA LEU A 153 9.54 -13.59 14.07
C LEU A 153 9.59 -13.67 15.59
N SER A 154 9.48 -14.88 16.15
CA SER A 154 9.66 -15.07 17.60
C SER A 154 10.72 -16.12 17.88
N LEU A 155 11.61 -15.81 18.82
CA LEU A 155 12.64 -16.73 19.27
C LEU A 155 12.53 -16.90 20.77
N GLY A 156 12.34 -18.15 21.19
CA GLY A 156 12.29 -18.52 22.59
C GLY A 156 13.23 -19.67 22.91
N VAL A 157 13.68 -19.71 24.16
CA VAL A 157 14.40 -20.85 24.74
C VAL A 157 13.62 -21.37 25.95
N PRO A 158 13.49 -22.70 26.11
CA PRO A 158 12.92 -23.26 27.33
C PRO A 158 13.70 -22.79 28.57
N ALA A 159 13.03 -22.61 29.71
CA ALA A 159 13.67 -22.18 30.95
C ALA A 159 14.74 -23.17 31.45
N SER A 160 14.67 -24.43 31.00
CA SER A 160 15.68 -25.46 31.27
C SER A 160 16.94 -25.36 30.39
N ALA A 161 16.92 -24.52 29.34
CA ALA A 161 18.07 -24.33 28.48
C ALA A 161 19.13 -23.46 29.17
N ASN A 162 20.41 -23.79 28.96
CA ASN A 162 21.53 -23.04 29.51
C ASN A 162 21.89 -21.85 28.58
N VAL A 163 20.93 -20.94 28.41
CA VAL A 163 21.07 -19.72 27.58
C VAL A 163 20.75 -18.52 28.46
N ASP A 164 21.69 -17.59 28.59
CA ASP A 164 21.50 -16.40 29.41
C ASP A 164 20.78 -15.27 28.64
N ASP A 165 20.50 -14.15 29.33
CA ASP A 165 19.80 -13.03 28.70
C ASP A 165 20.69 -12.24 27.74
N HIS A 166 22.01 -12.28 27.92
CA HIS A 166 22.97 -11.61 27.05
C HIS A 166 23.06 -12.33 25.70
N GLU A 167 23.13 -13.65 25.70
CA GLU A 167 23.11 -14.49 24.49
C GLU A 167 21.82 -14.28 23.68
N LEU A 168 20.65 -14.19 24.34
CA LEU A 168 19.39 -13.88 23.66
C LEU A 168 19.38 -12.47 23.07
N THR A 169 19.94 -11.49 23.78
CA THR A 169 20.05 -10.11 23.30
C THR A 169 20.96 -10.02 22.08
N GLN A 170 22.12 -10.68 22.11
CA GLN A 170 23.02 -10.77 20.94
C GLN A 170 22.36 -11.48 19.76
N CYS A 171 21.61 -12.55 20.01
CA CYS A 171 20.85 -13.24 18.95
C CYS A 171 19.78 -12.33 18.34
N ARG A 172 19.08 -11.53 19.16
CA ARG A 172 18.11 -10.53 18.70
C ARG A 172 18.76 -9.48 17.81
N GLU A 173 19.85 -8.88 18.27
CA GLU A 173 20.61 -7.87 17.51
C GLU A 173 21.15 -8.45 16.19
N GLY A 174 21.66 -9.69 16.23
CA GLY A 174 22.09 -10.40 15.03
C GLY A 174 20.95 -10.65 14.04
N LEU A 175 19.76 -11.00 14.52
CA LEU A 175 18.59 -11.22 13.67
C LEU A 175 18.10 -9.91 13.04
N ILE A 176 18.08 -8.82 13.81
CA ILE A 176 17.76 -7.47 13.31
C ILE A 176 18.80 -7.05 12.25
N GLY A 177 20.09 -7.25 12.51
CA GLY A 177 21.15 -6.94 11.55
C GLY A 177 21.07 -7.77 10.26
N MET A 178 20.68 -9.04 10.37
CA MET A 178 20.42 -9.90 9.22
C MET A 178 19.25 -9.37 8.38
N LEU A 179 18.11 -9.04 9.01
CA LEU A 179 16.95 -8.46 8.33
C LEU A 179 17.32 -7.13 7.64
N ALA A 180 18.05 -6.25 8.33
CA ALA A 180 18.52 -4.99 7.76
C ALA A 180 19.43 -5.20 6.54
N SER A 181 20.28 -6.24 6.52
CA SER A 181 21.12 -6.58 5.36
C SER A 181 20.33 -7.03 4.12
N LEU A 182 19.08 -7.46 4.33
CA LEU A 182 18.11 -7.80 3.29
C LEU A 182 17.22 -6.61 2.91
N GLY A 183 17.44 -5.43 3.49
CA GLY A 183 16.58 -4.25 3.32
C GLY A 183 15.24 -4.37 4.03
N ILE A 184 15.11 -5.27 5.01
CA ILE A 184 13.89 -5.48 5.79
C ILE A 184 13.96 -4.64 7.06
N GLU A 185 13.05 -3.69 7.18
CA GLU A 185 12.82 -2.98 8.44
C GLU A 185 12.20 -3.93 9.47
N SER A 186 12.72 -3.90 10.69
CA SER A 186 12.20 -4.70 11.80
C SER A 186 12.27 -3.94 13.11
N GLN A 187 11.31 -4.23 13.98
CA GLN A 187 11.19 -3.62 15.31
C GLN A 187 10.85 -4.69 16.34
N GLU A 188 11.26 -4.45 17.58
CA GLU A 188 10.89 -5.32 18.70
C GLU A 188 9.42 -5.13 19.03
N MET A 189 8.69 -6.24 19.19
CA MET A 189 7.27 -6.22 19.49
C MET A 189 7.03 -6.11 20.99
N GLU A 190 6.44 -5.00 21.44
CA GLU A 190 6.09 -4.76 22.84
C GLU A 190 4.75 -5.42 23.23
N PRO A 191 4.41 -5.55 24.54
CA PRO A 191 3.24 -6.31 24.96
C PRO A 191 1.91 -5.87 24.36
N GLY A 192 1.72 -4.57 24.11
CA GLY A 192 0.51 -4.05 23.47
C GLY A 192 0.34 -4.56 22.04
N GLU A 193 1.43 -4.64 21.27
CA GLU A 193 1.43 -5.18 19.92
C GLU A 193 1.22 -6.70 19.92
N LEU A 194 1.81 -7.43 20.88
CA LEU A 194 1.55 -8.85 21.08
C LEU A 194 0.07 -9.12 21.38
N ILE A 195 -0.53 -8.38 22.32
CA ILE A 195 -1.96 -8.51 22.65
C ILE A 195 -2.81 -8.23 21.40
N SER A 196 -2.47 -7.22 20.60
CA SER A 196 -3.15 -6.91 19.34
C SER A 196 -3.06 -8.05 18.32
N LEU A 197 -1.89 -8.70 18.19
CA LEU A 197 -1.71 -9.85 17.32
C LEU A 197 -2.55 -11.07 17.78
N ILE A 198 -2.57 -11.36 19.09
CA ILE A 198 -3.38 -12.47 19.62
C ILE A 198 -4.87 -12.16 19.44
N ASP A 199 -5.30 -10.92 19.69
CA ASP A 199 -6.67 -10.49 19.41
C ASP A 199 -7.01 -10.68 17.92
N ASP A 200 -6.11 -10.34 17.00
CA ASP A 200 -6.36 -10.54 15.57
C ASP A 200 -6.45 -12.02 15.16
N LEU A 201 -5.64 -12.89 15.77
CA LEU A 201 -5.69 -14.35 15.55
C LEU A 201 -6.92 -15.01 16.17
N THR A 202 -7.52 -14.42 17.22
CA THR A 202 -8.64 -14.99 17.97
C THR A 202 -9.93 -14.19 17.86
N SER A 203 -9.91 -13.10 17.11
CA SER A 203 -11.04 -12.24 16.79
C SER A 203 -10.75 -11.62 15.41
N PRO A 204 -10.96 -12.39 14.32
CA PRO A 204 -10.83 -11.88 12.97
C PRO A 204 -11.83 -10.72 12.82
N THR A 205 -11.31 -9.48 12.77
CA THR A 205 -12.16 -8.32 13.04
C THR A 205 -13.33 -8.19 12.05
N THR A 206 -14.46 -7.74 12.56
CA THR A 206 -15.53 -7.12 11.77
C THR A 206 -15.72 -5.64 12.06
N ALA A 207 -14.92 -5.10 12.97
CA ALA A 207 -14.94 -3.70 13.32
C ALA A 207 -14.15 -2.86 12.30
N SER A 208 -14.74 -1.74 11.91
CA SER A 208 -14.11 -0.71 11.05
C SER A 208 -13.15 0.21 11.81
N ARG A 209 -13.00 0.01 13.13
CA ARG A 209 -12.08 0.74 14.00
C ARG A 209 -11.14 -0.25 14.67
N GLU A 210 -9.90 0.17 14.87
CA GLU A 210 -8.98 -0.56 15.74
C GLU A 210 -9.37 -0.33 17.20
N ASP A 211 -9.51 -1.43 17.94
CA ASP A 211 -9.72 -1.38 19.38
C ASP A 211 -8.42 -0.87 20.01
N ARG A 212 -8.53 0.17 20.86
CA ARG A 212 -7.36 0.67 21.59
C ARG A 212 -7.05 -0.31 22.73
N ILE A 213 -5.95 -1.04 22.58
CA ILE A 213 -5.48 -2.00 23.56
C ILE A 213 -4.51 -1.28 24.51
N GLU A 214 -4.91 -1.11 25.76
CA GLU A 214 -4.04 -0.61 26.83
C GLU A 214 -3.48 -1.80 27.63
N TYR A 215 -2.16 -1.97 27.58
CA TYR A 215 -1.47 -2.99 28.36
C TYR A 215 -1.30 -2.55 29.82
N ASN A 216 -1.79 -3.35 30.76
CA ASN A 216 -1.54 -3.19 32.19
C ASN A 216 -0.32 -4.04 32.62
N PRO A 217 0.81 -3.43 33.03
CA PRO A 217 2.00 -4.18 33.47
C PRO A 217 1.85 -4.87 34.83
N LEU A 218 0.77 -4.61 35.57
CA LEU A 218 0.50 -5.23 36.86
C LEU A 218 -0.21 -6.59 36.75
N ASP A 219 -0.79 -6.89 35.58
CA ASP A 219 -1.50 -8.13 35.31
C ASP A 219 -0.70 -9.00 34.32
N ASP A 220 -0.88 -10.31 34.39
CA ASP A 220 -0.26 -11.24 33.45
C ASP A 220 -0.69 -10.91 32.01
N ILE A 221 0.26 -10.83 31.07
CA ILE A 221 0.00 -10.52 29.66
C ILE A 221 -1.04 -11.50 29.07
N ALA A 222 -0.94 -12.79 29.38
CA ALA A 222 -1.87 -13.81 28.90
C ALA A 222 -3.34 -13.53 29.27
N SER A 223 -3.59 -12.98 30.47
CA SER A 223 -4.94 -12.67 30.95
C SER A 223 -5.61 -11.50 30.22
N GLN A 224 -4.81 -10.69 29.53
CA GLN A 224 -5.22 -9.52 28.74
C GLN A 224 -5.28 -9.82 27.24
N ALA A 225 -4.70 -10.94 26.79
CA ALA A 225 -4.47 -11.27 25.39
C ALA A 225 -5.71 -11.78 24.64
N ILE A 226 -6.69 -12.35 25.36
CA ILE A 226 -7.92 -12.92 24.79
C ILE A 226 -9.10 -12.11 25.30
N ARG A 227 -9.96 -11.62 24.40
CA ARG A 227 -11.18 -10.93 24.80
C ARG A 227 -12.14 -11.88 25.51
N ARG A 228 -12.88 -11.35 26.49
CA ARG A 228 -13.82 -12.13 27.32
C ARG A 228 -15.15 -12.43 26.63
N ASP A 229 -15.42 -11.78 25.50
CA ASP A 229 -16.64 -11.92 24.68
C ASP A 229 -16.51 -12.95 23.55
N ILE A 230 -15.37 -13.65 23.45
CA ILE A 230 -15.13 -14.67 22.43
C ILE A 230 -15.63 -16.04 22.91
N GLU A 231 -16.36 -16.73 22.04
CA GLU A 231 -16.71 -18.13 22.19
C GLU A 231 -15.92 -18.97 21.19
N LEU A 232 -15.27 -20.04 21.67
CA LEU A 232 -14.50 -20.98 20.85
C LEU A 232 -15.04 -22.39 21.03
N GLU A 233 -15.64 -22.93 19.97
CA GLU A 233 -16.07 -24.32 19.89
C GLU A 233 -15.06 -25.12 19.05
N VAL A 234 -14.58 -26.24 19.58
CA VAL A 234 -13.59 -27.10 18.89
C VAL A 234 -14.29 -28.36 18.39
N GLU A 235 -14.25 -28.57 17.07
CA GLU A 235 -14.76 -29.76 16.41
C GLU A 235 -13.61 -30.66 15.90
N ASP A 236 -13.95 -31.82 15.34
CA ASP A 236 -12.99 -32.78 14.80
C ASP A 236 -12.09 -32.23 13.69
N ASP A 237 -12.62 -31.37 12.82
CA ASP A 237 -11.96 -30.87 11.61
C ASP A 237 -11.81 -29.33 11.58
N ARG A 238 -12.53 -28.59 12.42
CA ARG A 238 -12.51 -27.12 12.50
C ARG A 238 -12.66 -26.59 13.92
N MET A 239 -12.49 -25.28 14.07
CA MET A 239 -12.94 -24.52 15.23
C MET A 239 -13.98 -23.50 14.79
N ILE A 240 -15.03 -23.32 15.57
CA ILE A 240 -15.99 -22.23 15.37
C ILE A 240 -15.67 -21.13 16.38
N LEU A 241 -15.32 -19.96 15.86
CA LEU A 241 -15.01 -18.77 16.64
C LEU A 241 -16.15 -17.78 16.49
N ARG A 242 -16.77 -17.36 17.60
CA ARG A 242 -17.87 -16.39 17.60
C ARG A 242 -17.45 -15.13 18.35
N THR A 243 -17.75 -13.98 17.78
CA THR A 243 -17.49 -12.66 18.37
C THR A 243 -18.81 -11.96 18.67
N GLU A 244 -18.75 -10.90 19.50
CA GLU A 244 -19.96 -10.12 19.82
C GLU A 244 -20.58 -9.48 18.57
N ARG A 245 -21.81 -9.89 18.25
CA ARG A 245 -22.59 -9.44 17.08
C ARG A 245 -23.01 -7.97 17.14
N PHE A 246 -23.26 -7.44 18.34
CA PHE A 246 -23.80 -6.09 18.53
C PHE A 246 -22.71 -5.16 19.05
N ARG A 247 -22.37 -4.12 18.28
CA ARG A 247 -21.36 -3.13 18.69
C ARG A 247 -21.78 -1.72 18.28
N GLU A 248 -21.13 -0.72 18.88
CA GLU A 248 -21.28 0.68 18.46
C GLU A 248 -20.80 0.83 17.00
N THR A 249 -21.73 1.04 16.07
CA THR A 249 -21.44 1.25 14.63
C THR A 249 -21.23 2.72 14.28
N GLY A 250 -21.63 3.62 15.17
CA GLY A 250 -21.52 5.05 14.97
C GLY A 250 -22.08 5.82 16.16
N ARG A 251 -22.09 7.14 16.02
CA ARG A 251 -22.80 8.03 16.92
C ARG A 251 -23.66 8.97 16.11
N ASP A 252 -24.85 9.25 16.62
CA ASP A 252 -25.71 10.28 16.05
C ASP A 252 -25.12 11.69 16.29
N ALA A 253 -25.80 12.72 15.77
CA ALA A 253 -25.38 14.12 15.93
C ALA A 253 -25.34 14.58 17.39
N ASP A 254 -26.07 13.90 18.28
CA ASP A 254 -26.14 14.17 19.73
C ASP A 254 -25.08 13.38 20.52
N GLY A 255 -24.27 12.55 19.84
CA GLY A 255 -23.20 11.76 20.43
C GLY A 255 -23.66 10.43 21.03
N THR A 256 -24.91 10.03 20.81
CA THR A 256 -25.49 8.76 21.28
C THR A 256 -24.90 7.58 20.48
N PRO A 257 -24.39 6.52 21.14
CA PRO A 257 -23.93 5.32 20.47
C PRO A 257 -25.07 4.63 19.70
N GLU A 258 -24.91 4.45 18.41
CA GLU A 258 -25.76 3.59 17.60
C GLU A 258 -25.23 2.15 17.68
N ILE A 259 -26.01 1.23 18.25
CA ILE A 259 -25.64 -0.20 18.30
C ILE A 259 -26.20 -0.90 17.06
N GLY A 260 -25.32 -1.46 16.26
CA GLY A 260 -25.66 -2.20 15.05
C GLY A 260 -25.20 -3.65 15.09
N ALA A 261 -25.85 -4.49 14.29
CA ALA A 261 -25.42 -5.86 14.04
C ALA A 261 -24.26 -5.86 13.03
N ILE A 262 -23.18 -6.56 13.37
CA ILE A 262 -22.00 -6.68 12.51
C ILE A 262 -21.87 -8.14 12.05
N TYR A 263 -21.66 -8.34 10.75
CA TYR A 263 -21.40 -9.65 10.16
C TYR A 263 -20.10 -9.62 9.34
N PRO A 264 -19.41 -10.76 9.22
CA PRO A 264 -19.68 -12.04 9.89
C PRO A 264 -19.40 -12.02 11.41
N ASP A 265 -20.27 -12.57 12.24
CA ASP A 265 -20.08 -12.68 13.71
C ASP A 265 -19.59 -14.08 14.14
N ALA A 266 -19.47 -15.01 13.19
CA ALA A 266 -18.99 -16.36 13.41
C ALA A 266 -18.05 -16.80 12.27
N PHE A 267 -16.99 -17.52 12.65
CA PHE A 267 -15.91 -17.93 11.75
C PHE A 267 -15.61 -19.43 11.88
N ASP A 268 -15.42 -20.09 10.74
CA ASP A 268 -14.88 -21.44 10.59
C ASP A 268 -13.36 -21.33 10.43
N VAL A 269 -12.63 -21.72 11.47
CA VAL A 269 -11.16 -21.70 11.54
C VAL A 269 -10.63 -23.11 11.33
N ARG A 270 -9.85 -23.31 10.27
CA ARG A 270 -9.26 -24.61 9.91
C ARG A 270 -7.76 -24.56 9.91
N HIS A 271 -7.15 -25.69 10.26
CA HIS A 271 -5.71 -25.84 10.28
C HIS A 271 -5.25 -26.98 9.36
N PHE A 272 -4.19 -26.71 8.61
CA PHE A 272 -3.60 -27.62 7.64
C PHE A 272 -2.13 -27.84 7.93
N GLY A 273 -1.72 -29.11 7.91
CA GLY A 273 -0.33 -29.53 7.93
C GLY A 273 0.17 -29.85 6.52
N ILE A 274 1.49 -29.95 6.35
CA ILE A 274 2.08 -30.32 5.07
C ILE A 274 2.25 -31.84 4.97
N ARG A 275 1.58 -32.47 4.00
CA ARG A 275 1.79 -33.89 3.68
C ARG A 275 3.02 -34.09 2.80
N GLN A 276 3.15 -33.27 1.77
CA GLN A 276 4.24 -33.35 0.81
C GLN A 276 4.73 -31.96 0.43
N MET A 277 6.06 -31.81 0.39
CA MET A 277 6.76 -30.63 -0.12
C MET A 277 7.34 -30.95 -1.50
N PRO A 278 7.55 -29.96 -2.37
CA PRO A 278 8.24 -30.14 -3.63
C PRO A 278 9.70 -30.59 -3.42
N GLU A 279 10.29 -31.25 -4.41
CA GLU A 279 11.67 -31.75 -4.34
C GLU A 279 12.71 -30.62 -4.38
N ARG A 280 12.37 -29.52 -5.05
CA ARG A 280 13.20 -28.32 -5.17
C ARG A 280 12.33 -27.11 -4.85
N TRP A 281 12.91 -26.17 -4.12
CA TRP A 281 12.22 -24.95 -3.74
C TRP A 281 13.22 -23.82 -3.55
N ALA A 282 12.94 -22.69 -4.20
CA ALA A 282 13.72 -21.47 -4.02
C ALA A 282 12.98 -20.46 -3.12
N PRO A 283 13.70 -19.58 -2.40
CA PRO A 283 13.08 -18.61 -1.49
C PRO A 283 12.01 -17.73 -2.15
N TRP A 284 12.22 -17.29 -3.39
CA TRP A 284 11.25 -16.44 -4.11
C TRP A 284 9.96 -17.16 -4.49
N GLU A 285 9.96 -18.49 -4.56
CA GLU A 285 8.74 -19.25 -4.86
C GLU A 285 7.73 -19.22 -3.72
N CYS A 286 8.15 -18.91 -2.48
CA CYS A 286 7.24 -18.69 -1.36
C CYS A 286 6.23 -17.56 -1.63
N ALA A 287 6.52 -16.62 -2.53
CA ALA A 287 5.56 -15.61 -2.98
C ALA A 287 4.29 -16.24 -3.60
N ARG A 288 4.38 -17.44 -4.18
CA ARG A 288 3.25 -18.18 -4.75
C ARG A 288 2.34 -18.77 -3.66
N LEU A 289 2.87 -19.01 -2.46
CA LEU A 289 2.12 -19.59 -1.34
C LEU A 289 1.19 -18.59 -0.64
N ILE A 290 1.36 -17.29 -0.90
CA ILE A 290 0.46 -16.22 -0.43
C ILE A 290 -0.53 -15.76 -1.51
N GLY A 291 -0.56 -16.46 -2.65
CA GLY A 291 -1.43 -16.18 -3.79
C GLY A 291 -0.65 -15.80 -5.06
N ASP A 292 -1.24 -16.10 -6.22
CA ASP A 292 -0.61 -15.88 -7.52
C ASP A 292 -0.80 -14.44 -8.03
N MET A 293 0.28 -13.85 -8.56
CA MET A 293 0.26 -12.48 -9.09
C MET A 293 -0.48 -12.37 -10.43
N PHE A 294 -0.57 -13.44 -11.21
CA PHE A 294 -1.08 -13.40 -12.58
C PHE A 294 -2.41 -14.15 -12.74
N THR A 295 -2.63 -15.21 -11.97
CA THR A 295 -3.81 -16.06 -12.04
C THR A 295 -4.77 -15.73 -10.90
N ASP A 296 -5.83 -14.97 -11.19
CA ASP A 296 -6.73 -14.46 -10.15
C ASP A 296 -7.40 -15.54 -9.29
N LYS A 297 -7.70 -16.72 -9.88
CA LYS A 297 -8.35 -17.83 -9.17
C LYS A 297 -7.45 -18.49 -8.12
N LEU A 298 -6.14 -18.26 -8.19
CA LEU A 298 -5.16 -18.81 -7.25
C LEU A 298 -4.78 -17.78 -6.18
N ARG A 299 -5.77 -17.05 -5.64
CA ARG A 299 -5.60 -16.09 -4.55
C ARG A 299 -6.46 -16.46 -3.37
N PHE A 300 -6.03 -16.06 -2.18
CA PHE A 300 -6.72 -16.41 -0.95
C PHE A 300 -8.11 -15.76 -0.90
N PRO A 301 -9.17 -16.54 -0.63
CA PRO A 301 -10.51 -16.00 -0.41
C PRO A 301 -10.73 -15.51 1.03
N CYS A 302 -9.79 -15.78 1.94
CA CYS A 302 -9.95 -15.52 3.37
C CYS A 302 -8.60 -15.16 4.02
N PRO A 303 -8.59 -14.58 5.23
CA PRO A 303 -7.36 -14.45 6.01
C PRO A 303 -6.69 -15.80 6.24
N ALA A 304 -5.36 -15.80 6.26
CA ALA A 304 -4.56 -16.99 6.49
C ALA A 304 -3.26 -16.67 7.21
N ALA A 305 -2.94 -17.48 8.21
CA ALA A 305 -1.69 -17.49 8.95
C ALA A 305 -0.84 -18.68 8.52
N THR A 306 0.33 -18.42 7.95
CA THR A 306 1.30 -19.42 7.53
C THR A 306 2.48 -19.37 8.48
N MET A 307 2.82 -20.52 9.06
CA MET A 307 3.84 -20.61 10.09
C MET A 307 4.95 -21.59 9.72
N LEU A 308 6.19 -21.20 10.03
CA LEU A 308 7.32 -22.10 10.10
C LEU A 308 7.85 -22.11 11.53
N CYS A 309 7.74 -23.25 12.20
CA CYS A 309 8.24 -23.47 13.54
C CYS A 309 9.50 -24.33 13.46
N LEU A 310 10.64 -23.82 13.92
CA LEU A 310 11.94 -24.48 13.94
C LEU A 310 12.38 -24.73 15.38
N VAL A 311 12.73 -25.98 15.67
CA VAL A 311 13.31 -26.39 16.94
C VAL A 311 14.75 -26.81 16.69
N TYR A 312 15.67 -26.18 17.39
CA TYR A 312 17.11 -26.43 17.32
C TYR A 312 17.50 -27.49 18.36
N PRO A 313 17.63 -28.77 17.98
CA PRO A 313 18.12 -29.80 18.89
C PRO A 313 19.57 -29.53 19.30
N THR A 314 20.00 -30.13 20.41
CA THR A 314 21.41 -30.12 20.81
C THR A 314 22.28 -30.79 19.74
N ARG A 315 23.50 -30.28 19.53
CA ARG A 315 24.40 -30.74 18.45
C ARG A 315 24.71 -32.24 18.56
N GLU A 316 25.09 -32.69 19.76
CA GLU A 316 25.43 -34.10 20.03
C GLU A 316 24.33 -35.09 19.63
N ASN A 317 23.08 -34.80 20.02
CA ASN A 317 21.93 -35.66 19.73
C ASN A 317 21.61 -35.71 18.22
N SER A 318 21.88 -34.62 17.51
CA SER A 318 21.57 -34.48 16.09
C SER A 318 22.60 -35.19 15.22
N GLU A 319 23.89 -34.96 15.52
CA GLU A 319 25.02 -35.59 14.82
C GLU A 319 25.02 -37.10 15.03
N ALA A 320 24.80 -37.59 16.26
CA ALA A 320 24.75 -39.03 16.54
C ALA A 320 23.61 -39.72 15.76
N LYS A 321 22.42 -39.12 15.71
CA LYS A 321 21.25 -39.67 15.02
C LYS A 321 21.41 -39.61 13.49
N ALA A 322 22.00 -38.54 12.97
CA ALA A 322 22.28 -38.38 11.55
C ALA A 322 23.37 -39.37 11.09
N GLY A 323 24.48 -39.47 11.82
CA GLY A 323 25.56 -40.42 11.55
C GLY A 323 25.10 -41.88 11.57
N PHE A 324 24.25 -42.25 12.53
CA PHE A 324 23.66 -43.60 12.57
C PHE A 324 22.77 -43.89 11.35
N LYS A 325 21.93 -42.94 10.94
CA LYS A 325 21.07 -43.09 9.75
C LYS A 325 21.88 -43.18 8.46
N PHE A 326 22.93 -42.36 8.33
CA PHE A 326 23.87 -42.42 7.21
C PHE A 326 24.50 -43.81 7.12
N MET A 327 25.19 -44.27 8.17
CA MET A 327 25.86 -45.58 8.19
C MET A 327 24.92 -46.73 7.83
N ARG A 328 23.70 -46.73 8.39
CA ARG A 328 22.69 -47.76 8.11
C ARG A 328 22.22 -47.73 6.66
N THR A 329 21.97 -46.55 6.11
CA THR A 329 21.42 -46.41 4.74
C THR A 329 22.47 -46.77 3.69
N THR A 330 23.71 -46.31 3.87
CA THR A 330 24.85 -46.65 3.00
C THR A 330 25.09 -48.16 3.00
N SER A 331 25.13 -48.79 4.17
CA SER A 331 25.28 -50.25 4.30
C SER A 331 24.13 -51.02 3.62
N LEU A 332 22.90 -50.52 3.71
CA LEU A 332 21.75 -51.13 3.04
C LEU A 332 21.79 -50.94 1.51
N SER A 333 22.27 -49.80 1.01
CA SER A 333 22.39 -49.54 -0.44
C SER A 333 23.52 -50.34 -1.11
N GLU A 334 24.53 -50.74 -0.35
CA GLU A 334 25.64 -51.58 -0.84
C GLU A 334 25.31 -53.08 -0.82
N SER A 335 24.16 -53.48 -0.27
CA SER A 335 23.73 -54.87 -0.20
C SER A 335 23.38 -55.45 -1.59
N LYS A 336 23.57 -56.77 -1.78
CA LYS A 336 23.25 -57.45 -3.05
C LYS A 336 21.79 -57.29 -3.48
N SER A 337 20.86 -57.10 -2.53
CA SER A 337 19.43 -56.88 -2.76
C SER A 337 19.07 -55.43 -3.11
N ALA A 338 19.96 -54.46 -2.91
CA ALA A 338 19.73 -53.05 -3.22
C ALA A 338 19.56 -52.77 -4.73
N ARG A 339 20.10 -53.63 -5.59
CA ARG A 339 19.92 -53.56 -7.07
C ARG A 339 18.45 -53.57 -7.51
N PHE A 340 17.55 -54.10 -6.68
CA PHE A 340 16.10 -54.15 -6.95
C PHE A 340 15.32 -53.04 -6.24
N LEU A 341 15.99 -52.15 -5.49
CA LEU A 341 15.39 -51.10 -4.68
C LEU A 341 16.04 -49.73 -4.97
N PRO A 342 15.75 -49.10 -6.12
CA PRO A 342 16.38 -47.84 -6.54
C PRO A 342 16.22 -46.69 -5.55
N LYS A 343 15.15 -46.70 -4.72
CA LYS A 343 14.95 -45.71 -3.65
C LYS A 343 16.06 -45.72 -2.59
N LEU A 344 16.70 -46.86 -2.33
CA LEU A 344 17.78 -46.94 -1.34
C LEU A 344 19.04 -46.21 -1.82
N ALA A 345 19.35 -46.29 -3.12
CA ALA A 345 20.48 -45.56 -3.70
C ALA A 345 20.25 -44.04 -3.64
N GLN A 346 19.02 -43.58 -3.94
CA GLN A 346 18.65 -42.17 -3.81
C GLN A 346 18.77 -41.68 -2.36
N GLN A 347 18.21 -42.43 -1.40
CA GLN A 347 18.33 -42.10 0.02
C GLN A 347 19.78 -42.05 0.49
N SER A 348 20.64 -42.98 0.03
CA SER A 348 22.06 -42.93 0.35
C SER A 348 22.74 -41.68 -0.19
N ALA A 349 22.43 -41.27 -1.43
CA ALA A 349 22.98 -40.05 -2.02
C ALA A 349 22.52 -38.78 -1.27
N GLU A 350 21.25 -38.72 -0.86
CA GLU A 350 20.72 -37.65 -0.03
C GLU A 350 21.46 -37.55 1.32
N TRP A 351 21.66 -38.69 2.00
CA TRP A 351 22.38 -38.70 3.27
C TRP A 351 23.86 -38.33 3.12
N SER A 352 24.52 -38.69 2.01
CA SER A 352 25.87 -38.22 1.70
C SER A 352 25.93 -36.70 1.54
N HIS A 353 24.96 -36.09 0.86
CA HIS A 353 24.86 -34.64 0.73
C HIS A 353 24.62 -33.98 2.10
N VAL A 354 23.68 -34.49 2.90
CA VAL A 354 23.43 -33.98 4.27
C VAL A 354 24.70 -34.05 5.13
N GLN A 355 25.49 -35.12 5.03
CA GLN A 355 26.73 -35.24 5.77
C GLN A 355 27.77 -34.20 5.34
N ALA A 356 27.88 -33.92 4.03
CA ALA A 356 28.76 -32.87 3.52
C ALA A 356 28.34 -31.48 4.03
N GLU A 357 27.04 -31.17 4.04
CA GLU A 357 26.52 -29.91 4.57
C GLU A 357 26.75 -29.76 6.09
N LEU A 358 26.62 -30.85 6.85
CA LEU A 358 26.95 -30.88 8.28
C LEU A 358 28.45 -30.60 8.51
N GLN A 359 29.32 -31.19 7.68
CA GLN A 359 30.77 -30.90 7.71
C GLN A 359 31.09 -29.45 7.34
N ALA A 360 30.27 -28.83 6.49
CA ALA A 360 30.34 -27.41 6.14
C ALA A 360 29.74 -26.47 7.21
N GLY A 361 29.35 -26.99 8.38
CA GLY A 361 28.87 -26.20 9.52
C GLY A 361 27.35 -25.94 9.53
N LYS A 362 26.58 -26.51 8.59
CA LYS A 362 25.12 -26.45 8.64
C LYS A 362 24.57 -27.34 9.76
N ARG A 363 23.33 -27.07 10.19
CA ARG A 363 22.68 -27.82 11.29
C ARG A 363 21.44 -28.55 10.80
N LEU A 364 21.07 -29.61 11.51
CA LEU A 364 19.75 -30.22 11.37
C LEU A 364 18.77 -29.55 12.33
N VAL A 365 17.62 -29.15 11.80
CA VAL A 365 16.51 -28.58 12.56
C VAL A 365 15.31 -29.49 12.48
N GLN A 366 14.48 -29.48 13.53
CA GLN A 366 13.16 -30.08 13.47
C GLN A 366 12.15 -29.00 13.16
N LEU A 367 11.35 -29.17 12.11
CA LEU A 367 10.40 -28.17 11.67
C LEU A 367 8.96 -28.67 11.65
N PHE A 368 8.05 -27.76 11.93
CA PHE A 368 6.62 -27.86 11.66
C PHE A 368 6.23 -26.71 10.74
N TYR A 369 5.49 -27.02 9.68
CA TYR A 369 4.96 -26.03 8.75
C TYR A 369 3.44 -26.19 8.74
N GLY A 370 2.73 -25.09 8.97
CA GLY A 370 1.28 -25.09 9.12
C GLY A 370 0.63 -23.89 8.44
N VAL A 371 -0.63 -24.04 8.09
CA VAL A 371 -1.48 -22.98 7.53
C VAL A 371 -2.81 -22.99 8.27
N THR A 372 -3.17 -21.87 8.88
CA THR A 372 -4.46 -21.67 9.53
C THR A 372 -5.27 -20.68 8.71
N SER A 373 -6.51 -21.03 8.37
CA SER A 373 -7.42 -20.19 7.58
C SER A 373 -8.63 -19.76 8.40
N TYR A 374 -9.12 -18.54 8.18
CA TYR A 374 -10.24 -17.96 8.91
C TYR A 374 -11.37 -17.63 7.93
N SER A 375 -12.42 -18.43 7.88
CA SER A 375 -13.53 -18.24 6.93
C SER A 375 -14.77 -17.77 7.65
N PRO A 376 -15.61 -16.88 7.07
CA PRO A 376 -16.97 -16.70 7.55
C PRO A 376 -17.68 -18.06 7.66
N LEU A 377 -18.46 -18.25 8.72
CA LEU A 377 -19.17 -19.51 8.94
C LEU A 377 -20.05 -19.85 7.72
N GLY A 378 -19.92 -21.08 7.22
CA GLY A 378 -20.59 -21.55 6.00
C GLY A 378 -19.74 -21.49 4.72
N LEU A 379 -18.61 -20.75 4.72
CA LEU A 379 -17.69 -20.69 3.58
C LEU A 379 -16.45 -21.59 3.72
N GLY A 380 -16.25 -22.22 4.88
CA GLY A 380 -15.06 -23.00 5.21
C GLY A 380 -14.69 -24.06 4.16
N ASP A 381 -15.66 -24.86 3.70
CA ASP A 381 -15.42 -25.91 2.70
C ASP A 381 -14.96 -25.35 1.34
N ALA A 382 -15.54 -24.23 0.91
CA ALA A 382 -15.18 -23.59 -0.35
C ALA A 382 -13.79 -22.96 -0.28
N HIS A 383 -13.47 -22.33 0.86
CA HIS A 383 -12.17 -21.72 1.11
C HIS A 383 -11.06 -22.77 1.26
N GLU A 384 -11.31 -23.87 1.97
CA GLU A 384 -10.37 -24.99 2.08
C GLU A 384 -9.97 -25.53 0.69
N ARG A 385 -10.95 -25.77 -0.19
CA ARG A 385 -10.68 -26.25 -1.56
C ARG A 385 -9.81 -25.26 -2.33
N SER A 386 -10.08 -23.96 -2.20
CA SER A 386 -9.30 -22.91 -2.84
C SER A 386 -7.86 -22.86 -2.31
N ILE A 387 -7.66 -22.91 -0.98
CA ILE A 387 -6.33 -22.91 -0.35
C ILE A 387 -5.53 -24.14 -0.76
N LYS A 388 -6.14 -25.33 -0.70
CA LYS A 388 -5.51 -26.57 -1.17
C LYS A 388 -5.13 -26.48 -2.65
N ALA A 389 -5.95 -25.85 -3.49
CA ALA A 389 -5.64 -25.65 -4.91
C ALA A 389 -4.44 -24.70 -5.12
N ILE A 390 -4.33 -23.62 -4.32
CA ILE A 390 -3.18 -22.69 -4.36
C ILE A 390 -1.88 -23.43 -4.05
N TYR A 391 -1.83 -24.14 -2.93
CA TYR A 391 -0.64 -24.91 -2.53
C TYR A 391 -0.32 -26.03 -3.54
N LYS A 392 -1.35 -26.72 -4.04
CA LYS A 392 -1.17 -27.79 -5.05
C LYS A 392 -0.64 -27.26 -6.37
N ALA A 393 -1.06 -26.08 -6.81
CA ALA A 393 -0.52 -25.42 -8.00
C ALA A 393 0.96 -25.04 -7.84
N ALA A 394 1.40 -24.83 -6.60
CA ALA A 394 2.80 -24.62 -6.24
C ALA A 394 3.58 -25.93 -5.96
N GLY A 395 2.95 -27.11 -6.08
CA GLY A 395 3.59 -28.41 -5.83
C GLY A 395 3.60 -28.87 -4.36
N TRP A 396 2.86 -28.19 -3.49
CA TRP A 396 2.67 -28.55 -2.08
C TRP A 396 1.35 -29.30 -1.89
N ASP A 397 1.35 -30.30 -1.01
CA ASP A 397 0.13 -31.05 -0.65
C ASP A 397 -0.23 -30.78 0.81
N LEU A 398 -1.35 -30.08 1.00
CA LEU A 398 -1.91 -29.79 2.32
C LEU A 398 -2.80 -30.95 2.79
N ALA A 399 -2.72 -31.25 4.08
CA ALA A 399 -3.57 -32.22 4.76
C ALA A 399 -4.31 -31.57 5.93
N ASP A 400 -5.54 -31.99 6.15
CA ASP A 400 -6.33 -31.54 7.31
C ASP A 400 -5.77 -32.15 8.58
N GLU A 401 -5.62 -31.31 9.61
CA GLU A 401 -5.10 -31.71 10.90
C GLU A 401 -6.25 -31.98 11.88
N ARG A 402 -6.98 -33.08 11.63
CA ARG A 402 -8.11 -33.48 12.48
C ARG A 402 -7.67 -33.69 13.94
N PHE A 403 -8.48 -33.18 14.88
CA PHE A 403 -8.26 -33.14 16.31
C PHE A 403 -7.06 -32.30 16.78
N LEU A 404 -6.40 -31.57 15.87
CA LEU A 404 -5.19 -30.79 16.15
C LEU A 404 -5.35 -29.29 15.86
N GLN A 405 -6.59 -28.82 15.72
CA GLN A 405 -6.91 -27.43 15.39
C GLN A 405 -6.37 -26.45 16.45
N ILE A 406 -6.54 -26.78 17.72
CA ILE A 406 -5.98 -26.01 18.83
C ILE A 406 -4.46 -25.92 18.75
N HIS A 407 -3.77 -27.03 18.46
CA HIS A 407 -2.31 -27.03 18.34
C HIS A 407 -1.87 -26.12 17.19
N GLY A 408 -2.61 -26.16 16.08
CA GLY A 408 -2.42 -25.26 14.95
C GLY A 408 -2.64 -23.78 15.29
N LEU A 409 -3.68 -23.46 16.07
CA LEU A 409 -3.94 -22.09 16.51
C LEU A 409 -2.83 -21.58 17.45
N ILE A 410 -2.46 -22.35 18.47
CA ILE A 410 -1.39 -22.01 19.42
C ILE A 410 -0.05 -21.91 18.70
N ALA A 411 0.20 -22.75 17.69
CA ALA A 411 1.41 -22.69 16.89
C ALA A 411 1.54 -21.37 16.11
N ALA A 412 0.47 -20.59 15.93
CA ALA A 412 0.50 -19.28 15.26
C ALA A 412 0.81 -18.15 16.24
N MET A 413 0.74 -18.42 17.54
CA MET A 413 0.99 -17.44 18.58
C MET A 413 2.50 -17.41 18.92
N PRO A 414 3.12 -16.22 19.07
CA PRO A 414 4.54 -16.09 19.39
C PRO A 414 4.98 -16.85 20.65
N LEU A 415 6.23 -17.32 20.67
CA LEU A 415 6.90 -17.94 21.84
C LEU A 415 6.26 -19.22 22.43
N THR A 416 5.14 -19.71 21.89
CA THR A 416 4.48 -20.94 22.37
C THR A 416 5.32 -22.20 22.13
N LEU A 417 6.14 -22.19 21.07
CA LEU A 417 6.99 -23.32 20.69
C LEU A 417 7.97 -23.70 21.80
N ALA A 418 8.68 -22.71 22.35
CA ALA A 418 9.65 -22.89 23.43
C ALA A 418 9.01 -23.25 24.77
N ASP A 419 7.75 -22.86 24.98
CA ASP A 419 7.05 -23.06 26.25
C ASP A 419 6.47 -24.47 26.41
N GLY A 420 6.53 -25.32 25.39
CA GLY A 420 6.12 -26.72 25.50
C GLY A 420 5.55 -27.33 24.24
N LEU A 421 4.99 -26.50 23.35
CA LEU A 421 4.35 -26.97 22.12
C LEU A 421 5.31 -27.78 21.24
N ALA A 422 6.61 -27.47 21.23
CA ALA A 422 7.62 -28.28 20.54
C ALA A 422 7.62 -29.76 20.98
N ASN A 423 7.45 -30.01 22.28
CA ASN A 423 7.39 -31.37 22.83
C ASN A 423 6.09 -32.08 22.42
N ASP A 424 4.98 -31.35 22.40
CA ASP A 424 3.68 -31.89 21.98
C ASP A 424 3.69 -32.25 20.49
N LEU A 425 4.14 -31.33 19.62
CA LEU A 425 4.30 -31.60 18.19
C LEU A 425 5.27 -32.76 17.91
N LYS A 426 6.32 -32.91 18.72
CA LYS A 426 7.23 -34.06 18.65
C LYS A 426 6.51 -35.37 18.99
N ARG A 427 5.71 -35.39 20.08
CA ARG A 427 4.92 -36.55 20.51
C ARG A 427 3.86 -36.93 19.47
N LEU A 428 3.23 -35.93 18.86
CA LEU A 428 2.25 -36.07 17.79
C LEU A 428 2.85 -36.42 16.42
N LYS A 429 4.19 -36.54 16.35
CA LYS A 429 4.95 -36.84 15.12
C LYS A 429 4.69 -35.84 13.99
N ARG A 430 4.51 -34.56 14.34
CA ARG A 430 4.32 -33.44 13.40
C ARG A 430 5.60 -32.69 13.05
N LEU A 431 6.71 -33.02 13.70
CA LEU A 431 8.03 -32.48 13.37
C LEU A 431 8.75 -33.31 12.31
N LYS A 432 9.25 -32.64 11.26
CA LYS A 432 10.13 -33.20 10.24
C LYS A 432 11.56 -32.70 10.43
N THR A 433 12.57 -33.54 10.23
CA THR A 433 13.98 -33.10 10.32
C THR A 433 14.49 -32.71 8.93
N MET A 434 15.08 -31.52 8.80
CA MET A 434 15.69 -31.00 7.56
C MET A 434 16.96 -30.19 7.89
N LEU A 435 17.73 -29.82 6.87
CA LEU A 435 18.83 -28.87 7.01
C LEU A 435 18.29 -27.47 7.30
N SER A 436 19.01 -26.69 8.11
CA SER A 436 18.71 -25.28 8.41
C SER A 436 18.61 -24.42 7.15
N THR A 437 19.42 -24.70 6.13
CA THR A 437 19.37 -24.04 4.82
C THR A 437 18.07 -24.35 4.07
N SER A 438 17.64 -25.62 4.05
CA SER A 438 16.35 -25.97 3.45
C SER A 438 15.17 -25.31 4.16
N ALA A 439 15.26 -25.18 5.50
CA ALA A 439 14.25 -24.45 6.27
C ALA A 439 14.21 -22.96 5.93
N ALA A 440 15.37 -22.33 5.70
CA ALA A 440 15.44 -20.93 5.26
C ALA A 440 14.77 -20.71 3.89
N HIS A 441 14.91 -21.66 2.95
CA HIS A 441 14.31 -21.55 1.62
C HIS A 441 12.78 -21.62 1.62
N ILE A 442 12.18 -22.28 2.62
CA ILE A 442 10.72 -22.39 2.75
C ILE A 442 10.14 -21.39 3.75
N ALA A 443 10.96 -20.50 4.34
CA ALA A 443 10.48 -19.53 5.31
C ALA A 443 9.43 -18.60 4.68
N PRO A 444 8.25 -18.44 5.30
CA PRO A 444 7.18 -17.62 4.76
C PRO A 444 7.48 -16.14 5.03
N MET A 445 8.45 -15.58 4.31
CA MET A 445 8.89 -14.19 4.51
C MET A 445 8.17 -13.20 3.58
N GLN A 446 7.48 -13.70 2.55
CA GLN A 446 6.96 -12.89 1.46
C GLN A 446 5.64 -12.21 1.78
N GLY A 447 5.42 -11.04 1.19
CA GLY A 447 4.19 -10.26 1.25
C GLY A 447 4.03 -9.40 0.00
N GLU A 448 3.27 -8.30 0.13
CA GLU A 448 3.12 -7.28 -0.91
C GLU A 448 3.72 -5.95 -0.47
N PHE A 449 3.89 -5.04 -1.43
CA PHE A 449 4.37 -3.69 -1.19
C PHE A 449 3.46 -2.97 -0.18
N LEU A 450 4.05 -2.43 0.88
CA LEU A 450 3.33 -1.77 1.98
C LEU A 450 3.02 -0.29 1.70
N GLY A 451 3.60 0.29 0.64
CA GLY A 451 3.41 1.70 0.28
C GLY A 451 4.32 2.66 1.01
N GLY A 452 4.17 3.95 0.68
CA GLY A 452 4.82 5.04 1.39
C GLY A 452 4.00 5.56 2.58
N PRO A 453 4.56 6.48 3.37
CA PRO A 453 3.91 6.99 4.58
C PRO A 453 2.85 8.08 4.32
N LEU A 454 2.80 8.64 3.10
CA LEU A 454 1.92 9.77 2.77
C LEU A 454 0.54 9.27 2.30
N PRO A 455 -0.56 9.55 3.04
CA PRO A 455 -1.87 8.98 2.77
C PRO A 455 -2.64 9.70 1.64
N HIS A 456 -1.98 9.85 0.49
CA HIS A 456 -2.55 10.42 -0.73
C HIS A 456 -3.36 9.36 -1.48
N LEU A 457 -2.81 8.72 -2.51
CA LEU A 457 -3.55 7.73 -3.30
C LEU A 457 -3.63 6.42 -2.52
N LEU A 458 -4.83 5.86 -2.33
CA LEU A 458 -5.03 4.57 -1.66
C LEU A 458 -5.34 3.49 -2.70
N LEU A 459 -4.47 2.49 -2.78
CA LEU A 459 -4.55 1.38 -3.71
C LEU A 459 -4.58 0.05 -2.95
N VAL A 460 -4.97 -1.02 -3.65
CA VAL A 460 -4.97 -2.39 -3.11
C VAL A 460 -4.11 -3.30 -3.99
N GLY A 461 -3.15 -4.00 -3.40
CA GLY A 461 -2.33 -5.00 -4.06
C GLY A 461 -3.15 -6.16 -4.61
N ARG A 462 -2.53 -6.98 -5.46
CA ARG A 462 -3.25 -8.10 -6.10
C ARG A 462 -3.66 -9.18 -5.11
N ARG A 463 -2.86 -9.38 -4.06
CA ARG A 463 -3.09 -10.32 -2.94
C ARG A 463 -3.77 -9.67 -1.74
N GLY A 464 -4.13 -8.39 -1.86
CA GLY A 464 -5.06 -7.72 -0.96
C GLY A 464 -4.47 -6.59 -0.15
N GLN A 465 -3.15 -6.35 -0.17
CA GLN A 465 -2.50 -5.33 0.65
C GLN A 465 -2.98 -3.91 0.31
N PRO A 466 -3.73 -3.20 1.18
CA PRO A 466 -3.94 -1.78 0.99
C PRO A 466 -2.62 -1.05 1.22
N PHE A 467 -2.32 -0.06 0.39
CA PHE A 467 -1.11 0.73 0.51
C PHE A 467 -1.31 2.14 -0.05
N TYR A 468 -0.50 3.08 0.43
CA TYR A 468 -0.49 4.43 -0.12
C TYR A 468 0.58 4.59 -1.19
N TRP A 469 0.29 5.48 -2.13
CA TRP A 469 1.29 6.01 -3.04
C TRP A 469 1.16 7.53 -3.13
N SER A 470 2.30 8.20 -3.20
CA SER A 470 2.38 9.64 -3.34
C SER A 470 3.61 10.05 -4.16
N PRO A 471 3.50 10.96 -5.14
CA PRO A 471 4.68 11.50 -5.82
C PRO A 471 5.66 12.21 -4.86
N PHE A 472 5.14 12.71 -3.74
CA PHE A 472 5.90 13.46 -2.73
C PHE A 472 6.66 12.58 -1.72
N GLU A 473 6.64 11.26 -1.87
CA GLU A 473 7.40 10.33 -1.00
C GLU A 473 8.82 10.06 -1.51
N ASN A 474 9.18 10.55 -2.70
CA ASN A 474 10.54 10.47 -3.22
C ASN A 474 11.45 11.51 -2.53
N ASP A 475 12.33 11.04 -1.65
CA ASP A 475 13.26 11.92 -0.92
C ASP A 475 14.54 12.25 -1.73
N ALA A 476 15.04 11.30 -2.52
CA ALA A 476 16.30 11.44 -3.27
C ALA A 476 16.14 12.23 -4.58
N GLY A 477 14.97 12.12 -5.21
CA GLY A 477 14.69 12.61 -6.55
C GLY A 477 13.63 13.71 -6.63
N ASN A 478 13.05 13.90 -7.82
CA ASN A 478 11.93 14.81 -8.05
C ASN A 478 10.57 14.12 -7.81
N HIS A 479 9.50 14.91 -7.77
CA HIS A 479 8.14 14.42 -7.53
C HIS A 479 7.32 14.29 -8.82
N ASN A 480 7.96 14.40 -9.99
CA ASN A 480 7.25 14.43 -11.26
C ASN A 480 6.83 13.03 -11.68
N VAL A 481 5.73 12.97 -12.42
CA VAL A 481 5.05 11.72 -12.76
C VAL A 481 4.74 11.67 -14.25
N ALA A 482 5.15 10.59 -14.90
CA ALA A 482 4.70 10.23 -16.24
C ALA A 482 3.63 9.15 -16.16
N ILE A 483 2.48 9.38 -16.79
CA ILE A 483 1.31 8.49 -16.73
C ILE A 483 0.95 8.04 -18.15
N CYS A 484 0.83 6.72 -18.38
CA CYS A 484 0.41 6.21 -19.68
C CYS A 484 -0.63 5.09 -19.56
N GLY A 485 -1.68 5.15 -20.38
CA GLY A 485 -2.74 4.15 -20.41
C GLY A 485 -3.59 4.24 -21.67
N LYS A 486 -3.82 3.12 -22.36
CA LYS A 486 -4.65 3.13 -23.58
C LYS A 486 -6.06 3.65 -23.27
N SER A 487 -6.79 4.13 -24.28
CA SER A 487 -8.20 4.49 -24.12
C SER A 487 -9.02 3.37 -23.47
N GLY A 488 -9.83 3.72 -22.47
CA GLY A 488 -10.64 2.78 -21.68
C GLY A 488 -9.91 2.03 -20.56
N SER A 489 -8.59 2.22 -20.37
CA SER A 489 -7.81 1.60 -19.28
C SER A 489 -8.17 2.11 -17.87
N GLY A 490 -8.87 3.24 -17.77
CA GLY A 490 -9.15 3.94 -16.52
C GLY A 490 -8.21 5.11 -16.24
N LYS A 491 -7.46 5.60 -17.24
CA LYS A 491 -6.55 6.77 -17.14
C LYS A 491 -7.25 7.97 -16.49
N SER A 492 -8.34 8.46 -17.08
CA SER A 492 -9.07 9.64 -16.56
C SER A 492 -9.53 9.47 -15.12
N VAL A 493 -10.03 8.28 -14.76
CA VAL A 493 -10.45 7.95 -13.39
C VAL A 493 -9.28 7.98 -12.42
N LEU A 494 -8.11 7.44 -12.81
CA LEU A 494 -6.89 7.52 -12.00
C LEU A 494 -6.43 8.97 -11.81
N LEU A 495 -6.47 9.79 -12.86
CA LEU A 495 -6.07 11.21 -12.77
C LEU A 495 -7.02 11.98 -11.84
N GLN A 496 -8.35 11.78 -11.98
CA GLN A 496 -9.36 12.37 -11.10
C GLN A 496 -9.18 11.94 -9.64
N GLU A 497 -8.95 10.64 -9.39
CA GLU A 497 -8.67 10.14 -8.04
C GLU A 497 -7.37 10.74 -7.48
N MET A 498 -6.30 10.82 -8.27
CA MET A 498 -5.03 11.43 -7.84
C MET A 498 -5.24 12.90 -7.41
N CYS A 499 -5.95 13.69 -8.22
CA CYS A 499 -6.31 15.07 -7.90
C CYS A 499 -7.17 15.18 -6.63
N ALA A 500 -8.24 14.39 -6.54
CA ALA A 500 -9.15 14.41 -5.39
C ALA A 500 -8.46 13.95 -4.10
N SER A 501 -7.60 12.93 -4.19
CA SER A 501 -6.85 12.41 -3.05
C SER A 501 -5.81 13.42 -2.53
N LEU A 502 -5.12 14.13 -3.42
CA LEU A 502 -4.20 15.20 -3.03
C LEU A 502 -4.94 16.40 -2.45
N ARG A 503 -6.03 16.84 -3.10
CA ARG A 503 -6.85 17.96 -2.61
C ARG A 503 -7.48 17.63 -1.25
N GLY A 504 -7.98 16.41 -1.07
CA GLY A 504 -8.51 15.89 0.18
C GLY A 504 -7.48 15.80 1.32
N ALA A 505 -6.18 15.80 1.00
CA ALA A 505 -5.08 15.88 1.95
C ALA A 505 -4.52 17.31 2.14
N GLY A 506 -5.18 18.33 1.57
CA GLY A 506 -4.79 19.74 1.73
C GLY A 506 -3.82 20.27 0.66
N ALA A 507 -3.55 19.54 -0.42
CA ALA A 507 -2.73 20.03 -1.53
C ALA A 507 -3.49 21.05 -2.39
N LYS A 508 -2.76 21.88 -3.14
CA LYS A 508 -3.31 22.66 -4.26
C LYS A 508 -3.15 21.89 -5.58
N VAL A 509 -4.17 21.89 -6.42
CA VAL A 509 -4.20 21.10 -7.66
C VAL A 509 -4.63 21.99 -8.82
N VAL A 510 -3.83 21.99 -9.87
CA VAL A 510 -4.17 22.60 -11.16
C VAL A 510 -4.15 21.50 -12.22
N VAL A 511 -5.20 21.44 -13.04
CA VAL A 511 -5.32 20.49 -14.13
C VAL A 511 -5.45 21.25 -15.45
N ILE A 512 -4.75 20.79 -16.47
CA ILE A 512 -4.94 21.18 -17.86
C ILE A 512 -5.52 19.96 -18.56
N ASP A 513 -6.79 20.07 -18.99
CA ASP A 513 -7.59 18.98 -19.52
C ASP A 513 -7.81 19.15 -21.04
N ASP A 514 -7.84 18.02 -21.77
CA ASP A 514 -8.24 17.95 -23.19
C ASP A 514 -9.43 17.00 -23.31
N GLY A 515 -10.65 17.52 -23.24
CA GLY A 515 -11.86 16.74 -23.49
C GLY A 515 -12.86 16.65 -22.35
N ARG A 516 -12.89 17.63 -21.45
CA ARG A 516 -13.94 17.81 -20.41
C ARG A 516 -14.09 16.61 -19.46
N SER A 517 -13.03 15.83 -19.28
CA SER A 517 -13.03 14.69 -18.36
C SER A 517 -13.18 15.15 -16.90
N PHE A 518 -12.69 16.34 -16.57
CA PHE A 518 -12.71 16.85 -15.20
C PHE A 518 -13.90 17.75 -14.87
N GLU A 519 -14.67 18.19 -15.87
CA GLU A 519 -15.71 19.23 -15.74
C GLU A 519 -16.66 18.96 -14.58
N HIS A 520 -17.29 17.78 -14.56
CA HIS A 520 -18.23 17.42 -13.50
C HIS A 520 -17.51 17.24 -12.16
N SER A 521 -16.39 16.51 -12.15
CA SER A 521 -15.67 16.17 -10.91
C SER A 521 -15.16 17.41 -10.16
N VAL A 522 -14.72 18.47 -10.85
CA VAL A 522 -14.21 19.69 -10.22
C VAL A 522 -15.35 20.56 -9.69
N LYS A 523 -16.45 20.66 -10.43
CA LYS A 523 -17.66 21.40 -10.00
C LYS A 523 -18.24 20.78 -8.72
N LEU A 524 -18.35 19.45 -8.68
CA LEU A 524 -18.82 18.71 -7.50
C LEU A 524 -17.88 18.89 -6.28
N GLN A 525 -16.58 19.12 -6.53
CA GLN A 525 -15.59 19.36 -5.48
C GLN A 525 -15.48 20.84 -5.05
N GLY A 526 -16.31 21.73 -5.61
CA GLY A 526 -16.26 23.16 -5.33
C GLY A 526 -15.01 23.85 -5.90
N GLY A 527 -14.35 23.23 -6.88
CA GLY A 527 -13.23 23.83 -7.60
C GLY A 527 -13.70 24.70 -8.77
N ARG A 528 -12.73 25.35 -9.42
CA ARG A 528 -12.96 26.25 -10.55
C ARG A 528 -12.73 25.54 -11.88
N PHE A 529 -13.73 25.57 -12.76
CA PHE A 529 -13.61 25.12 -14.15
C PHE A 529 -13.50 26.35 -15.07
N VAL A 530 -12.44 26.41 -15.89
CA VAL A 530 -12.14 27.55 -16.76
C VAL A 530 -12.19 27.13 -18.23
N GLU A 531 -13.10 27.76 -18.98
CA GLU A 531 -13.30 27.54 -20.42
C GLU A 531 -12.83 28.75 -21.24
N PHE A 532 -12.15 28.48 -22.36
CA PHE A 532 -11.60 29.53 -23.24
C PHE A 532 -12.55 29.83 -24.41
N THR A 533 -13.66 30.51 -24.13
CA THR A 533 -14.59 30.97 -25.18
C THR A 533 -14.49 32.48 -25.41
N LEU A 534 -14.71 32.96 -26.63
CA LEU A 534 -14.72 34.40 -26.93
C LEU A 534 -15.85 35.17 -26.20
N LYS A 535 -16.85 34.46 -25.66
CA LYS A 535 -17.96 35.05 -24.90
C LYS A 535 -17.67 35.17 -23.41
N SER A 536 -16.70 34.43 -22.85
CA SER A 536 -16.46 34.40 -21.41
C SER A 536 -15.77 35.66 -20.87
N GLY A 537 -15.32 36.57 -21.74
CA GLY A 537 -14.86 37.92 -21.35
C GLY A 537 -13.64 37.92 -20.43
N PHE A 538 -12.82 36.86 -20.47
CA PHE A 538 -11.61 36.74 -19.66
C PHE A 538 -10.39 37.24 -20.43
N SER A 539 -9.42 37.78 -19.70
CA SER A 539 -8.13 38.22 -20.23
C SER A 539 -6.99 37.47 -19.55
N LEU A 540 -5.96 37.18 -20.35
CA LEU A 540 -4.66 36.61 -19.98
C LEU A 540 -3.54 37.62 -20.29
N ASN A 541 -3.81 38.92 -20.20
CA ASN A 541 -2.77 39.93 -20.40
C ASN A 541 -1.59 39.69 -19.44
N PRO A 542 -0.39 39.32 -19.96
CA PRO A 542 0.72 38.87 -19.14
C PRO A 542 1.31 39.97 -18.26
N PHE A 543 1.19 41.24 -18.64
CA PHE A 543 1.64 42.38 -17.83
C PHE A 543 0.78 42.54 -16.58
N SER A 544 -0.54 42.45 -16.74
CA SER A 544 -1.50 42.63 -15.64
C SER A 544 -1.54 41.49 -14.62
N MET A 545 -0.86 40.36 -14.90
CA MET A 545 -0.69 39.26 -13.93
C MET A 545 0.35 39.57 -12.85
N ILE A 546 1.12 40.65 -13.01
CA ILE A 546 2.25 40.99 -12.17
C ILE A 546 1.81 41.98 -11.10
N ASP A 547 2.12 41.64 -9.86
CA ASP A 547 2.03 42.55 -8.71
C ASP A 547 3.16 43.59 -8.76
N ASP A 548 2.82 44.83 -9.13
CA ASP A 548 3.76 45.96 -9.23
C ASP A 548 4.41 46.30 -7.88
N ALA A 549 3.67 46.20 -6.77
CA ALA A 549 4.21 46.54 -5.45
C ALA A 549 5.33 45.57 -5.09
N ARG A 550 5.11 44.27 -5.33
CA ARG A 550 6.13 43.26 -5.11
C ARG A 550 7.29 43.35 -6.09
N ALA A 551 7.01 43.64 -7.37
CA ALA A 551 8.07 43.82 -8.37
C ALA A 551 8.99 45.02 -8.07
N ALA A 552 8.54 45.97 -7.24
CA ALA A 552 9.39 47.05 -6.75
C ALA A 552 10.26 46.65 -5.54
N GLU A 553 9.87 45.62 -4.78
CA GLU A 553 10.55 45.18 -3.55
C GLU A 553 11.46 43.95 -3.77
N ASP A 554 11.17 43.13 -4.77
CA ASP A 554 11.81 41.84 -5.05
C ASP A 554 12.30 41.80 -6.50
N ASP A 555 13.59 42.11 -6.70
CA ASP A 555 14.24 42.15 -8.03
C ASP A 555 14.21 40.79 -8.73
N ASP A 556 14.34 39.68 -7.98
CA ASP A 556 14.28 38.32 -8.54
C ASP A 556 12.87 38.03 -9.07
N TYR A 557 11.83 38.39 -8.31
CA TYR A 557 10.44 38.28 -8.76
C TYR A 557 10.15 39.13 -10.01
N LYS A 558 10.69 40.36 -10.06
CA LYS A 558 10.56 41.22 -11.24
C LYS A 558 11.22 40.58 -12.47
N LEU A 559 12.42 40.04 -12.32
CA LEU A 559 13.14 39.32 -13.38
C LEU A 559 12.35 38.13 -13.91
N ASP A 560 11.80 37.29 -13.02
CA ASP A 560 10.98 36.13 -13.39
C ASP A 560 9.70 36.54 -14.14
N CYS A 561 9.04 37.62 -13.70
CA CYS A 561 7.83 38.14 -14.32
C CYS A 561 8.10 38.73 -15.72
N ILE A 562 9.20 39.44 -15.88
CA ILE A 562 9.62 39.96 -17.19
C ILE A 562 10.01 38.79 -18.11
N ALA A 563 10.70 37.77 -17.61
CA ALA A 563 11.01 36.56 -18.37
C ALA A 563 9.74 35.83 -18.84
N MET A 564 8.70 35.79 -17.99
CA MET A 564 7.38 35.27 -18.35
C MET A 564 6.76 36.04 -19.53
N ILE A 565 6.73 37.37 -19.48
CA ILE A 565 6.18 38.17 -20.58
C ILE A 565 6.98 37.91 -21.87
N LYS A 566 8.32 37.88 -21.79
CA LYS A 566 9.19 37.60 -22.94
C LYS A 566 8.90 36.24 -23.56
N ALA A 567 8.67 35.21 -22.74
CA ALA A 567 8.34 33.87 -23.22
C ALA A 567 6.95 33.81 -23.87
N ILE A 568 5.95 34.48 -23.30
CA ILE A 568 4.59 34.54 -23.87
C ILE A 568 4.60 35.30 -25.20
N VAL A 569 5.25 36.47 -25.26
CA VAL A 569 5.42 37.25 -26.50
C VAL A 569 6.23 36.47 -27.53
N GLY A 570 7.28 35.78 -27.10
CA GLY A 570 8.05 34.88 -27.94
C GLY A 570 7.21 33.78 -28.58
N GLN A 571 6.33 33.15 -27.79
CA GLN A 571 5.43 32.12 -28.28
C GLN A 571 4.34 32.70 -29.21
N MET A 572 3.87 33.93 -28.97
CA MET A 572 2.99 34.65 -29.89
C MET A 572 3.66 34.91 -31.24
N ALA A 573 4.95 35.29 -31.23
CA ALA A 573 5.70 35.60 -32.44
C ALA A 573 6.14 34.36 -33.23
N ARG A 574 6.51 33.27 -32.53
CA ARG A 574 6.96 32.00 -33.11
C ARG A 574 6.35 30.83 -32.32
N HIS A 575 5.21 30.32 -32.78
CA HIS A 575 4.54 29.21 -32.10
C HIS A 575 5.20 27.85 -32.37
N SER A 576 5.79 27.65 -33.55
CA SER A 576 6.41 26.39 -33.98
C SER A 576 7.93 26.39 -33.90
N ASP A 577 8.57 27.51 -34.25
CA ASP A 577 10.03 27.60 -34.36
C ASP A 577 10.68 28.15 -33.09
N ARG A 578 11.94 27.79 -32.86
CA ARG A 578 12.77 28.40 -31.83
C ARG A 578 13.17 29.82 -32.25
N LEU A 579 13.05 30.77 -31.31
CA LEU A 579 13.55 32.13 -31.51
C LEU A 579 15.07 32.13 -31.70
N THR A 580 15.53 32.86 -32.71
CA THR A 580 16.94 33.22 -32.91
C THR A 580 17.44 34.19 -31.83
N ASP A 581 18.75 34.28 -31.62
CA ASP A 581 19.35 35.21 -30.64
C ASP A 581 18.96 36.67 -30.92
N THR A 582 18.85 37.03 -32.21
CA THR A 582 18.39 38.36 -32.64
C THR A 582 16.93 38.60 -32.23
N GLU A 583 16.02 37.66 -32.51
CA GLU A 583 14.61 37.79 -32.14
C GLU A 583 14.45 37.83 -30.61
N ARG A 584 15.19 37.00 -29.87
CA ARG A 584 15.21 37.02 -28.39
C ARG A 584 15.65 38.38 -27.87
N GLY A 585 16.73 38.94 -28.39
CA GLY A 585 17.23 40.27 -27.99
C GLY A 585 16.25 41.40 -28.31
N LEU A 586 15.55 41.32 -29.44
CA LEU A 586 14.53 42.31 -29.82
C LEU A 586 13.29 42.22 -28.93
N ILE A 587 12.80 41.01 -28.65
CA ILE A 587 11.69 40.78 -27.71
C ILE A 587 12.10 41.29 -26.32
N ASP A 588 13.33 40.99 -25.90
CA ASP A 588 13.88 41.43 -24.62
C ASP A 588 13.83 42.97 -24.49
N GLN A 589 14.33 43.67 -25.50
CA GLN A 589 14.34 45.13 -25.57
C GLN A 589 12.93 45.71 -25.57
N ALA A 590 12.02 45.17 -26.41
CA ALA A 590 10.65 45.68 -26.54
C ALA A 590 9.85 45.46 -25.24
N VAL A 591 9.86 44.25 -24.69
CA VAL A 591 9.12 43.93 -23.45
C VAL A 591 9.65 44.72 -22.26
N THR A 592 10.97 44.85 -22.13
CA THR A 592 11.58 45.61 -21.02
C THR A 592 11.21 47.09 -21.12
N SER A 593 11.24 47.67 -22.32
CA SER A 593 10.83 49.06 -22.54
C SER A 593 9.35 49.31 -22.18
N VAL A 594 8.46 48.38 -22.54
CA VAL A 594 7.04 48.48 -22.18
C VAL A 594 6.86 48.36 -20.66
N TRP A 595 7.55 47.41 -20.01
CA TRP A 595 7.48 47.24 -18.56
C TRP A 595 7.98 48.47 -17.80
N GLU A 596 9.10 49.07 -18.20
CA GLU A 596 9.65 50.28 -17.56
C GLU A 596 8.74 51.50 -17.72
N SER A 597 7.99 51.57 -18.82
CA SER A 597 7.08 52.68 -19.11
C SER A 597 5.71 52.52 -18.43
N LEU A 598 5.14 51.32 -18.45
CA LEU A 598 3.74 51.07 -18.12
C LEU A 598 3.50 50.07 -16.97
N GLY A 599 4.52 49.33 -16.53
CA GLY A 599 4.39 48.29 -15.49
C GLY A 599 3.30 47.26 -15.82
N SER A 600 2.50 46.89 -14.82
CA SER A 600 1.34 46.01 -14.98
C SER A 600 0.24 46.55 -15.93
N GLY A 601 0.29 47.83 -16.30
CA GLY A 601 -0.61 48.46 -17.27
C GLY A 601 -0.27 48.18 -18.74
N GLY A 602 0.88 47.55 -19.03
CA GLY A 602 1.30 47.22 -20.39
C GLY A 602 0.36 46.23 -21.11
N THR A 603 0.42 46.22 -22.44
CA THR A 603 -0.35 45.31 -23.29
C THR A 603 0.45 44.80 -24.48
N VAL A 604 -0.06 43.79 -25.18
CA VAL A 604 0.55 43.27 -26.43
C VAL A 604 0.63 44.37 -27.51
N ASN A 605 -0.31 45.33 -27.52
CA ASN A 605 -0.28 46.46 -28.44
C ASN A 605 0.94 47.35 -28.19
N ASP A 606 1.29 47.58 -26.93
CA ASP A 606 2.44 48.41 -26.55
C ASP A 606 3.75 47.73 -26.95
N VAL A 607 3.81 46.40 -26.86
CA VAL A 607 4.95 45.60 -27.35
C VAL A 607 5.09 45.74 -28.87
N SER A 608 3.98 45.66 -29.62
CA SER A 608 4.02 45.90 -31.07
C SER A 608 4.46 47.32 -31.41
N ALA A 609 4.01 48.32 -30.65
CA ALA A 609 4.44 49.70 -30.84
C ALA A 609 5.94 49.88 -30.54
N ALA A 610 6.44 49.21 -29.51
CA ALA A 610 7.87 49.19 -29.18
C ALA A 610 8.70 48.55 -30.29
N PHE A 611 8.24 47.44 -30.90
CA PHE A 611 8.92 46.86 -32.06
C PHE A 611 9.02 47.84 -33.23
N SER A 612 7.95 48.58 -33.56
CA SER A 612 7.96 49.57 -34.64
C SER A 612 8.88 50.78 -34.38
N GLN A 613 9.32 51.02 -33.14
CA GLN A 613 10.32 52.05 -32.83
C GLN A 613 11.76 51.55 -32.97
N ILE A 614 11.97 50.24 -33.04
CA ILE A 614 13.28 49.65 -33.26
C ILE A 614 13.52 49.60 -34.77
N SER A 615 14.50 50.38 -35.24
CA SER A 615 14.88 50.43 -36.66
C SER A 615 15.59 49.15 -37.12
N ASN A 616 14.86 48.03 -37.18
CA ASN A 616 15.34 46.70 -37.56
C ASN A 616 14.24 45.91 -38.30
N PRO A 617 14.47 45.42 -39.53
CA PRO A 617 13.48 44.65 -40.28
C PRO A 617 12.93 43.40 -39.56
N VAL A 618 13.72 42.80 -38.67
CA VAL A 618 13.28 41.65 -37.85
C VAL A 618 12.26 42.09 -36.79
N ALA A 619 12.39 43.32 -36.25
CA ALA A 619 11.41 43.85 -35.29
C ALA A 619 10.06 44.13 -35.98
N ASP A 620 10.08 44.64 -37.21
CA ASP A 620 8.87 44.81 -38.02
C ASP A 620 8.17 43.46 -38.27
N ASP A 621 8.93 42.41 -38.58
CA ASP A 621 8.39 41.05 -38.74
C ASP A 621 7.80 40.49 -37.44
N LEU A 622 8.45 40.70 -36.30
CA LEU A 622 7.91 40.34 -34.99
C LEU A 622 6.61 41.08 -34.67
N ALA A 623 6.52 42.38 -34.99
CA ALA A 623 5.30 43.18 -34.81
C ALA A 623 4.13 42.62 -35.65
N VAL A 624 4.40 42.23 -36.90
CA VAL A 624 3.41 41.56 -37.76
C VAL A 624 3.00 40.21 -37.17
N ALA A 625 3.96 39.44 -36.66
CA ALA A 625 3.70 38.11 -36.10
C ALA A 625 2.81 38.14 -34.85
N ILE A 626 2.98 39.13 -33.96
CA ILE A 626 2.14 39.26 -32.75
C ILE A 626 0.79 39.97 -33.01
N ALA A 627 0.58 40.54 -34.21
CA ALA A 627 -0.63 41.29 -34.56
C ALA A 627 -1.96 40.54 -34.34
N PRO A 628 -2.08 39.21 -34.54
CA PRO A 628 -3.28 38.47 -34.21
C PRO A 628 -3.71 38.57 -32.74
N TYR A 629 -2.76 38.80 -31.82
CA TYR A 629 -2.98 38.89 -30.37
C TYR A 629 -3.23 40.32 -29.87
N MET A 630 -3.11 41.32 -30.75
CA MET A 630 -3.41 42.71 -30.45
C MET A 630 -4.91 43.00 -30.43
N LYS A 631 -5.30 44.13 -29.85
CA LYS A 631 -6.68 44.66 -29.92
C LYS A 631 -7.15 44.74 -31.38
N GLY A 632 -8.28 44.09 -31.67
CA GLY A 632 -8.85 44.00 -33.02
C GLY A 632 -8.27 42.86 -33.88
N GLY A 633 -7.24 42.16 -33.42
CA GLY A 633 -6.75 40.90 -34.00
C GLY A 633 -7.65 39.71 -33.66
N SER A 634 -7.44 38.58 -34.34
CA SER A 634 -8.29 37.37 -34.21
C SER A 634 -8.30 36.77 -32.81
N TYR A 635 -7.24 36.99 -32.03
CA TYR A 635 -7.07 36.49 -30.65
C TYR A 635 -7.02 37.62 -29.61
N GLY A 636 -7.12 38.88 -30.03
CA GLY A 636 -6.96 40.05 -29.14
C GLY A 636 -7.86 40.05 -27.92
N GLY A 637 -9.09 39.54 -28.05
CA GLY A 637 -10.05 39.48 -26.95
C GLY A 637 -9.59 38.64 -25.75
N PHE A 638 -8.62 37.73 -25.93
CA PHE A 638 -8.05 36.92 -24.84
C PHE A 638 -6.93 37.64 -24.08
N PHE A 639 -6.41 38.76 -24.59
CA PHE A 639 -5.28 39.48 -24.00
C PHE A 639 -5.60 40.97 -23.77
N GLU A 640 -6.86 41.37 -23.97
CA GLU A 640 -7.33 42.75 -23.79
C GLU A 640 -7.89 42.95 -22.37
N GLY A 641 -7.38 43.95 -21.65
CA GLY A 641 -7.84 44.28 -20.30
C GLY A 641 -7.06 43.56 -19.19
N GLN A 642 -7.53 43.74 -17.94
CA GLN A 642 -6.90 43.18 -16.74
C GLN A 642 -7.09 41.66 -16.68
N ALA A 643 -6.04 40.92 -16.29
CA ALA A 643 -6.10 39.47 -16.16
C ALA A 643 -7.17 39.06 -15.13
N THR A 644 -8.08 38.18 -15.54
CA THR A 644 -9.26 37.80 -14.73
C THR A 644 -9.16 36.42 -14.09
N ILE A 645 -8.06 35.71 -14.33
CA ILE A 645 -7.81 34.36 -13.78
C ILE A 645 -6.85 34.50 -12.60
N ALA A 646 -7.36 34.27 -11.40
CA ALA A 646 -6.56 34.10 -10.19
C ALA A 646 -6.53 32.61 -9.80
N LEU A 647 -5.36 32.12 -9.41
CA LEU A 647 -5.15 30.75 -8.91
C LEU A 647 -5.29 30.69 -7.38
N ASP A 648 -6.27 31.42 -6.84
CA ASP A 648 -6.53 31.46 -5.40
C ASP A 648 -7.23 30.17 -4.94
N ASP A 649 -8.07 29.61 -5.81
CA ASP A 649 -8.76 28.34 -5.61
C ASP A 649 -7.77 27.18 -5.50
N ASP A 650 -8.00 26.29 -4.54
CA ASP A 650 -7.12 25.15 -4.31
C ASP A 650 -7.30 24.01 -5.34
N PHE A 651 -8.35 24.06 -6.15
CA PHE A 651 -8.56 23.13 -7.27
C PHE A 651 -9.07 23.87 -8.50
N THR A 652 -8.23 23.99 -9.53
CA THR A 652 -8.57 24.65 -10.80
C THR A 652 -8.35 23.70 -11.98
N VAL A 653 -9.29 23.67 -12.92
CA VAL A 653 -9.20 22.93 -14.18
C VAL A 653 -9.31 23.91 -15.34
N PHE A 654 -8.34 23.86 -16.25
CA PHE A 654 -8.33 24.59 -17.50
C PHE A 654 -8.69 23.65 -18.64
N GLU A 655 -9.82 23.90 -19.30
CA GLU A 655 -10.33 23.07 -20.40
C GLU A 655 -9.83 23.56 -21.76
N MET A 656 -9.03 22.76 -22.46
CA MET A 656 -8.34 23.17 -23.69
C MET A 656 -9.04 22.74 -24.99
N SER A 657 -10.07 21.91 -24.95
CA SER A 657 -10.69 21.35 -26.17
C SER A 657 -11.27 22.41 -27.12
N ASP A 658 -11.79 23.53 -26.58
CA ASP A 658 -12.31 24.66 -27.38
C ASP A 658 -11.22 25.33 -28.26
N LEU A 659 -9.94 25.10 -27.92
CA LEU A 659 -8.77 25.66 -28.60
C LEU A 659 -8.07 24.64 -29.50
N ALA A 660 -8.57 23.40 -29.61
CA ALA A 660 -7.90 22.34 -30.36
C ALA A 660 -7.67 22.66 -31.85
N THR A 661 -8.55 23.48 -32.45
CA THR A 661 -8.42 23.93 -33.85
C THR A 661 -7.55 25.18 -34.03
N ARG A 662 -7.11 25.80 -32.94
CA ARG A 662 -6.32 27.03 -32.90
C ARG A 662 -5.00 26.78 -32.18
N GLU A 663 -4.15 25.94 -32.79
CA GLU A 663 -2.91 25.46 -32.16
C GLU A 663 -2.00 26.59 -31.67
N GLU A 664 -1.91 27.69 -32.44
CA GLU A 664 -1.12 28.88 -32.10
C GLU A 664 -1.58 29.50 -30.77
N LEU A 665 -2.88 29.76 -30.65
CA LEU A 665 -3.49 30.33 -29.44
C LEU A 665 -3.38 29.36 -28.26
N ARG A 666 -3.64 28.07 -28.49
CA ARG A 666 -3.55 27.02 -27.46
C ARG A 666 -2.15 26.99 -26.84
N SER A 667 -1.11 27.09 -27.67
CA SER A 667 0.28 27.09 -27.21
C SER A 667 0.61 28.31 -26.34
N VAL A 668 0.13 29.51 -26.72
CA VAL A 668 0.32 30.73 -25.92
C VAL A 668 -0.43 30.66 -24.59
N ILE A 669 -1.66 30.16 -24.57
CA ILE A 669 -2.47 30.00 -23.35
C ILE A 669 -1.84 28.98 -22.41
N LEU A 670 -1.34 27.86 -22.93
CA LEU A 670 -0.62 26.85 -22.16
C LEU A 670 0.62 27.44 -21.50
N CYS A 671 1.40 28.23 -22.26
CA CYS A 671 2.54 28.98 -21.76
C CYS A 671 2.13 29.84 -20.55
N ALA A 672 1.10 30.67 -20.73
CA ALA A 672 0.59 31.56 -19.69
C ALA A 672 0.16 30.79 -18.43
N ILE A 673 -0.62 29.72 -18.56
CA ILE A 673 -1.09 28.92 -17.42
C ILE A 673 0.08 28.28 -16.67
N MET A 674 1.01 27.63 -17.38
CA MET A 674 2.13 26.98 -16.72
C MET A 674 3.01 28.01 -16.00
N PHE A 675 3.22 29.20 -16.56
CA PHE A 675 3.87 30.32 -15.86
C PHE A 675 3.09 30.77 -14.62
N MET A 676 1.78 30.98 -14.73
CA MET A 676 0.92 31.34 -13.59
C MET A 676 1.01 30.30 -12.48
N THR A 677 1.00 29.00 -12.81
CA THR A 677 1.19 27.95 -11.81
C THR A 677 2.58 27.95 -11.22
N GLY A 678 3.61 28.29 -12.00
CA GLY A 678 4.98 28.51 -11.51
C GLY A 678 5.05 29.60 -10.45
N GLN A 679 4.41 30.75 -10.72
CA GLN A 679 4.31 31.86 -9.78
C GLN A 679 3.46 31.52 -8.56
N ALA A 680 2.30 30.89 -8.74
CA ALA A 680 1.46 30.45 -7.62
C ALA A 680 2.21 29.46 -6.70
N MET A 681 3.05 28.61 -7.28
CA MET A 681 3.89 27.65 -6.56
C MET A 681 4.97 28.33 -5.71
N THR A 682 5.61 29.40 -6.20
CA THR A 682 6.59 30.17 -5.40
C THR A 682 5.93 31.01 -4.31
N ARG A 683 4.68 31.45 -4.52
CA ARG A 683 3.87 32.22 -3.55
C ARG A 683 3.31 31.37 -2.41
N THR A 684 3.06 30.09 -2.64
CA THR A 684 2.42 29.21 -1.65
C THR A 684 3.48 28.58 -0.72
N PRO A 685 3.26 28.51 0.61
CA PRO A 685 4.21 27.93 1.56
C PRO A 685 4.73 26.56 1.11
N ARG A 686 6.05 26.31 1.26
CA ARG A 686 6.69 25.04 0.84
C ARG A 686 6.11 23.80 1.54
N SER A 687 5.47 23.96 2.69
CA SER A 687 4.77 22.90 3.42
C SER A 687 3.51 22.40 2.71
N THR A 688 2.83 23.26 1.94
CA THR A 688 1.68 22.88 1.12
C THR A 688 2.18 22.17 -0.13
N LYS A 689 1.65 20.98 -0.43
CA LYS A 689 1.98 20.26 -1.67
C LYS A 689 1.20 20.85 -2.85
N LYS A 690 1.80 20.87 -4.06
CA LYS A 690 1.15 21.38 -5.27
C LYS A 690 1.29 20.40 -6.42
N LEU A 691 0.22 20.17 -7.17
CA LEU A 691 0.24 19.36 -8.38
C LEU A 691 -0.20 20.20 -9.58
N LEU A 692 0.62 20.23 -10.63
CA LEU A 692 0.18 20.56 -11.98
C LEU A 692 0.02 19.26 -12.76
N LEU A 693 -1.18 18.97 -13.22
CA LEU A 693 -1.51 17.82 -14.04
C LEU A 693 -1.83 18.27 -15.46
N ILE A 694 -1.20 17.66 -16.47
CA ILE A 694 -1.48 17.92 -17.88
C ILE A 694 -1.96 16.61 -18.51
N ASP A 695 -3.26 16.53 -18.82
CA ASP A 695 -3.79 15.43 -19.61
C ASP A 695 -3.47 15.63 -21.11
N GLU A 696 -3.28 14.53 -21.81
CA GLU A 696 -2.88 14.47 -23.21
C GLU A 696 -1.68 15.38 -23.57
N ALA A 697 -0.67 15.37 -22.70
CA ALA A 697 0.45 16.31 -22.73
C ALA A 697 1.18 16.37 -24.08
N TRP A 698 1.24 15.27 -24.85
CA TRP A 698 1.92 15.24 -26.16
C TRP A 698 1.25 16.11 -27.23
N SER A 699 -0.06 16.33 -27.14
CA SER A 699 -0.79 17.17 -28.09
C SER A 699 -0.57 18.66 -27.78
N MET A 700 -0.46 18.98 -26.49
CA MET A 700 -0.35 20.34 -25.98
C MET A 700 1.08 20.87 -25.97
N LEU A 701 2.06 20.02 -25.66
CA LEU A 701 3.47 20.41 -25.50
C LEU A 701 4.25 20.37 -26.83
N ARG A 702 3.68 20.95 -27.89
CA ARG A 702 4.28 21.05 -29.23
C ARG A 702 4.79 22.47 -29.51
N GLY A 703 5.90 22.55 -30.25
CA GLY A 703 6.44 23.78 -30.82
C GLY A 703 7.42 24.56 -29.93
N GLY A 704 8.22 25.43 -30.57
CA GLY A 704 8.95 26.54 -29.96
C GLY A 704 9.85 26.19 -28.77
N SER A 705 9.70 26.94 -27.69
CA SER A 705 10.47 26.86 -26.44
C SER A 705 9.83 25.96 -25.36
N MET A 706 8.75 25.23 -25.68
CA MET A 706 7.99 24.44 -24.68
C MET A 706 8.81 23.36 -23.99
N GLY A 707 9.78 22.75 -24.66
CA GLY A 707 10.68 21.76 -24.05
C GLY A 707 11.51 22.34 -22.90
N GLU A 708 12.18 23.48 -23.16
CA GLU A 708 12.98 24.21 -22.17
C GLU A 708 12.11 24.71 -21.01
N PHE A 709 10.86 25.08 -21.31
CA PHE A 709 9.91 25.53 -20.31
C PHE A 709 9.44 24.43 -19.37
N VAL A 710 9.06 23.27 -19.90
CA VAL A 710 8.69 22.08 -19.12
C VAL A 710 9.85 21.62 -18.26
N GLU A 711 11.07 21.58 -18.82
CA GLU A 711 12.29 21.22 -18.09
C GLU A 711 12.54 22.17 -16.90
N THR A 712 12.40 23.48 -17.13
CA THR A 712 12.55 24.50 -16.10
C THR A 712 11.49 24.36 -15.00
N TYR A 713 10.22 24.15 -15.38
CA TYR A 713 9.13 23.93 -14.44
C TYR A 713 9.36 22.67 -13.61
N ALA A 714 9.64 21.54 -14.25
CA ALA A 714 9.86 20.23 -13.63
C ALA A 714 11.01 20.27 -12.61
N ARG A 715 12.10 20.97 -12.91
CA ARG A 715 13.24 21.16 -12.00
C ARG A 715 12.91 22.10 -10.84
N THR A 716 12.14 23.15 -11.10
CA THR A 716 11.79 24.15 -10.10
C THR A 716 10.75 23.61 -9.12
N ALA A 717 9.80 22.81 -9.60
CA ALA A 717 8.70 22.28 -8.81
C ALA A 717 9.16 21.56 -7.54
N ARG A 718 10.21 20.74 -7.66
CA ARG A 718 10.85 20.05 -6.52
C ARG A 718 11.21 20.99 -5.37
N LYS A 719 11.77 22.17 -5.65
CA LYS A 719 12.25 23.13 -4.63
C LYS A 719 11.11 23.75 -3.81
N TYR A 720 9.89 23.73 -4.33
CA TYR A 720 8.72 24.41 -3.75
C TYR A 720 7.61 23.44 -3.30
N GLY A 721 7.92 22.14 -3.20
CA GLY A 721 6.96 21.10 -2.83
C GLY A 721 5.91 20.86 -3.91
N GLY A 722 6.26 21.13 -5.17
CA GLY A 722 5.43 20.91 -6.36
C GLY A 722 5.80 19.63 -7.09
N ALA A 723 4.84 19.13 -7.88
CA ALA A 723 4.99 18.00 -8.79
C ALA A 723 4.34 18.34 -10.15
N LEU A 724 5.01 17.96 -11.24
CA LEU A 724 4.42 17.94 -12.58
C LEU A 724 3.98 16.50 -12.88
N ALA A 725 2.69 16.28 -13.10
CA ALA A 725 2.16 15.04 -13.65
C ALA A 725 1.73 15.25 -15.10
N THR A 726 2.21 14.40 -16.00
CA THR A 726 1.78 14.39 -17.40
C THR A 726 1.13 13.07 -17.72
N ALA A 727 0.09 13.08 -18.56
CA ALA A 727 -0.60 11.86 -18.96
C ALA A 727 -0.72 11.75 -20.48
N THR A 728 -0.57 10.52 -21.01
CA THR A 728 -0.72 10.20 -22.44
C THR A 728 -1.39 8.85 -22.65
N GLN A 729 -1.82 8.54 -23.87
CA GLN A 729 -2.44 7.24 -24.17
C GLN A 729 -1.41 6.12 -24.29
N SER A 730 -0.23 6.43 -24.81
CA SER A 730 0.90 5.51 -24.97
C SER A 730 2.20 6.19 -24.58
N LEU A 731 3.15 5.45 -24.02
CA LEU A 731 4.50 5.97 -23.78
C LEU A 731 5.14 6.48 -25.07
N ASN A 732 4.80 5.89 -26.23
CA ASN A 732 5.31 6.33 -27.52
C ASN A 732 4.88 7.76 -27.86
N ASP A 733 3.79 8.25 -27.27
CA ASP A 733 3.30 9.60 -27.48
C ASP A 733 4.21 10.65 -26.83
N TYR A 734 4.91 10.30 -25.74
CA TYR A 734 5.88 11.22 -25.12
C TYR A 734 7.00 11.62 -26.08
N TYR A 735 7.42 10.71 -26.95
CA TYR A 735 8.49 10.96 -27.93
C TYR A 735 8.01 11.68 -29.20
N LYS A 736 6.74 12.11 -29.26
CA LYS A 736 6.19 12.86 -30.40
C LYS A 736 6.39 14.37 -30.28
N SER A 737 6.77 14.87 -29.10
CA SER A 737 7.09 16.28 -28.90
C SER A 737 8.23 16.46 -27.91
N ASP A 738 9.04 17.51 -28.11
CA ASP A 738 10.19 17.82 -27.25
C ASP A 738 9.75 18.09 -25.81
N GLY A 739 8.63 18.79 -25.61
CA GLY A 739 8.12 19.08 -24.27
C GLY A 739 7.59 17.86 -23.52
N ALA A 740 6.93 16.93 -24.21
CA ALA A 740 6.52 15.68 -23.58
C ALA A 740 7.74 14.79 -23.29
N THR A 741 8.72 14.73 -24.19
CA THR A 741 9.98 14.00 -23.97
C THR A 741 10.69 14.54 -22.72
N ALA A 742 10.82 15.88 -22.60
CA ALA A 742 11.39 16.52 -21.43
C ALA A 742 10.62 16.21 -20.14
N ALA A 743 9.28 16.17 -20.19
CA ALA A 743 8.47 15.77 -19.03
C ALA A 743 8.74 14.32 -18.59
N LEU A 744 8.85 13.39 -19.55
CA LEU A 744 9.15 11.98 -19.27
C LEU A 744 10.55 11.82 -18.66
N GLU A 745 11.57 12.43 -19.26
CA GLU A 745 12.96 12.33 -18.80
C GLU A 745 13.20 12.99 -17.43
N ASN A 746 12.37 13.97 -17.06
CA ASN A 746 12.41 14.61 -15.74
C ASN A 746 11.37 14.02 -14.76
N SER A 747 10.78 12.85 -15.06
CA SER A 747 9.86 12.14 -14.17
C SER A 747 10.53 10.93 -13.53
N ASP A 748 10.64 10.97 -12.21
CA ASP A 748 11.16 9.83 -11.44
C ASP A 748 10.10 8.75 -11.21
N TRP A 749 8.82 9.13 -11.26
CA TRP A 749 7.70 8.22 -11.14
C TRP A 749 7.07 7.93 -12.50
N MET A 750 6.76 6.66 -12.73
CA MET A 750 6.04 6.22 -13.90
C MET A 750 4.84 5.35 -13.49
N LEU A 751 3.65 5.77 -13.91
CA LEU A 751 2.39 5.06 -13.68
C LEU A 751 1.88 4.51 -15.00
N VAL A 752 1.87 3.19 -15.13
CA VAL A 752 1.47 2.49 -16.36
C VAL A 752 0.16 1.75 -16.09
N LEU A 753 -0.89 2.11 -16.81
CA LEU A 753 -2.14 1.34 -16.84
C LEU A 753 -2.10 0.34 -17.99
N GLN A 754 -3.20 -0.39 -18.22
CA GLN A 754 -3.30 -1.35 -19.31
C GLN A 754 -2.86 -0.74 -20.66
N GLN A 755 -1.92 -1.41 -21.33
CA GLN A 755 -1.41 -1.08 -22.66
C GLN A 755 -1.81 -2.13 -23.69
N LYS A 756 -1.63 -1.82 -24.99
CA LYS A 756 -1.76 -2.81 -26.07
C LYS A 756 -0.50 -3.70 -26.10
N PRO A 757 -0.61 -5.01 -26.41
CA PRO A 757 0.55 -5.91 -26.43
C PRO A 757 1.69 -5.47 -27.35
N GLU A 758 1.36 -4.86 -28.50
CA GLU A 758 2.33 -4.35 -29.48
C GLU A 758 3.10 -3.15 -28.91
N THR A 759 2.41 -2.26 -28.21
CA THR A 759 3.00 -1.10 -27.55
C THR A 759 4.04 -1.51 -26.50
N ILE A 760 3.77 -2.57 -25.74
CA ILE A 760 4.73 -3.10 -24.76
C ILE A 760 5.96 -3.73 -25.46
N ALA A 761 5.74 -4.43 -26.58
CA ALA A 761 6.85 -4.98 -27.36
C ALA A 761 7.75 -3.87 -27.94
N ASP A 762 7.14 -2.77 -28.40
CA ASP A 762 7.87 -1.60 -28.88
C ASP A 762 8.69 -0.92 -27.76
N PHE A 763 8.23 -0.94 -26.51
CA PHE A 763 8.99 -0.38 -25.38
C PHE A 763 10.30 -1.14 -25.16
N ARG A 764 10.21 -2.48 -25.14
CA ARG A 764 11.38 -3.36 -24.99
C ARG A 764 12.34 -3.22 -26.17
N LYS A 765 11.82 -3.10 -27.39
CA LYS A 765 12.65 -3.03 -28.60
C LYS A 765 13.46 -1.73 -28.69
N ASN A 766 12.93 -0.62 -28.17
CA ASN A 766 13.54 0.70 -28.30
C ASN A 766 14.26 1.17 -27.02
N ASP A 767 14.49 0.28 -26.05
CA ASP A 767 15.12 0.58 -24.75
C ASP A 767 14.51 1.81 -24.04
N ARG A 768 13.19 2.00 -24.19
CA ARG A 768 12.46 3.18 -23.66
C ARG A 768 12.15 3.08 -22.18
N LEU A 769 12.19 1.88 -21.63
CA LEU A 769 12.04 1.61 -20.21
C LEU A 769 12.95 0.43 -19.90
N ASP A 770 13.79 0.57 -18.87
CA ASP A 770 14.55 -0.57 -18.36
C ASP A 770 13.55 -1.58 -17.77
N MET A 771 13.44 -2.73 -18.43
CA MET A 771 12.43 -3.74 -18.14
C MET A 771 13.10 -5.11 -18.17
N ASP A 772 13.15 -5.77 -17.02
CA ASP A 772 13.42 -7.19 -16.99
C ASP A 772 12.18 -8.00 -17.46
N ASP A 773 12.35 -9.31 -17.62
CA ASP A 773 11.26 -10.19 -18.07
C ASP A 773 10.06 -10.18 -17.09
N ARG A 774 10.31 -9.92 -15.79
CA ARG A 774 9.26 -9.85 -14.77
C ARG A 774 8.43 -8.58 -14.93
N THR A 775 9.07 -7.42 -15.06
CA THR A 775 8.42 -6.11 -15.25
C THR A 775 7.59 -6.12 -16.54
N GLU A 776 8.11 -6.71 -17.62
CA GLU A 776 7.32 -6.90 -18.84
C GLU A 776 6.08 -7.75 -18.60
N THR A 777 6.23 -8.89 -17.94
CA THR A 777 5.11 -9.79 -17.65
C THR A 777 4.06 -9.10 -16.77
N LEU A 778 4.49 -8.31 -15.79
CA LEU A 778 3.61 -7.50 -14.94
C LEU A 778 2.82 -6.48 -15.76
N ILE A 779 3.49 -5.66 -16.58
CA ILE A 779 2.83 -4.64 -17.41
C ILE A 779 1.86 -5.28 -18.41
N ARG A 780 2.23 -6.41 -19.03
CA ARG A 780 1.33 -7.18 -19.94
C ARG A 780 0.10 -7.71 -19.23
N SER A 781 0.20 -8.02 -17.94
CA SER A 781 -0.90 -8.57 -17.16
C SER A 781 -1.89 -7.52 -16.65
N LEU A 782 -1.59 -6.22 -16.78
CA LEU A 782 -2.45 -5.14 -16.30
C LEU A 782 -3.82 -5.16 -17.00
N LYS A 783 -4.87 -4.95 -16.21
CA LYS A 783 -6.25 -4.92 -16.72
C LYS A 783 -7.14 -3.95 -15.97
N ARG A 784 -8.24 -3.60 -16.63
CA ARG A 784 -9.42 -3.00 -16.01
C ARG A 784 -10.53 -4.04 -15.94
N SER A 785 -11.14 -4.21 -14.77
CA SER A 785 -12.27 -5.12 -14.56
C SER A 785 -13.56 -4.29 -14.42
N GLY A 786 -14.16 -3.89 -15.54
CA GLY A 786 -15.41 -3.11 -15.56
C GLY A 786 -15.36 -1.87 -14.65
N GLU A 787 -16.25 -1.87 -13.65
CA GLU A 787 -16.33 -0.88 -12.55
C GLU A 787 -15.69 -1.37 -11.25
N GLU A 788 -15.22 -2.62 -11.19
CA GLU A 788 -14.66 -3.24 -9.98
C GLU A 788 -13.31 -2.60 -9.59
N TYR A 789 -12.40 -2.46 -10.56
CA TYR A 789 -11.09 -1.84 -10.38
C TYR A 789 -10.35 -1.57 -11.70
N SER A 790 -9.38 -0.65 -11.63
CA SER A 790 -8.33 -0.46 -12.63
C SER A 790 -6.95 -0.76 -12.03
N GLU A 791 -6.14 -1.57 -12.73
CA GLU A 791 -4.76 -1.83 -12.31
C GLU A 791 -3.79 -0.78 -12.84
N VAL A 792 -2.86 -0.38 -11.99
CA VAL A 792 -1.73 0.50 -12.29
C VAL A 792 -0.43 -0.16 -11.83
N PHE A 793 0.54 -0.23 -12.73
CA PHE A 793 1.93 -0.51 -12.38
C PHE A 793 2.62 0.80 -12.04
N ILE A 794 3.30 0.82 -10.91
CA ILE A 794 4.00 1.99 -10.36
C ILE A 794 5.48 1.63 -10.37
N LYS A 795 6.27 2.43 -11.08
CA LYS A 795 7.73 2.38 -11.05
C LYS A 795 8.24 3.68 -10.44
N GLY A 796 9.00 3.57 -9.36
CA GLY A 796 9.76 4.66 -8.78
C GLY A 796 11.26 4.40 -8.86
N PRO A 797 12.07 5.24 -8.19
CA PRO A 797 13.53 5.09 -8.17
C PRO A 797 13.99 3.75 -7.58
N ASP A 798 13.42 3.38 -6.43
CA ASP A 798 13.87 2.23 -5.63
C ASP A 798 12.78 1.14 -5.47
N SER A 799 11.62 1.29 -6.12
CA SER A 799 10.50 0.38 -5.92
C SER A 799 9.63 0.19 -7.16
N GLU A 800 9.09 -1.01 -7.28
CA GLU A 800 8.06 -1.36 -8.27
C GLU A 800 6.87 -2.02 -7.57
N ALA A 801 5.66 -1.60 -7.93
CA ALA A 801 4.43 -2.12 -7.34
C ALA A 801 3.30 -2.22 -8.37
N VAL A 802 2.35 -3.12 -8.12
CA VAL A 802 1.07 -3.15 -8.84
C VAL A 802 -0.04 -2.84 -7.84
N GLY A 803 -0.78 -1.77 -8.10
CA GLY A 803 -1.93 -1.36 -7.32
C GLY A 803 -3.23 -1.47 -8.11
N ARG A 804 -4.33 -1.74 -7.40
CA ARG A 804 -5.69 -1.63 -7.91
C ARG A 804 -6.32 -0.38 -7.33
N LEU A 805 -6.77 0.50 -8.22
CA LEU A 805 -7.70 1.55 -7.84
C LEU A 805 -9.09 0.93 -7.69
N VAL A 806 -9.54 0.79 -6.45
CA VAL A 806 -10.86 0.27 -6.12
C VAL A 806 -11.74 1.43 -5.68
N LEU A 807 -12.74 1.75 -6.49
CA LEU A 807 -13.70 2.80 -6.19
C LEU A 807 -14.93 2.24 -5.47
N ASP A 808 -15.51 3.05 -4.61
CA ASP A 808 -16.88 2.86 -4.14
C ASP A 808 -17.87 3.57 -5.10
N PRO A 809 -19.16 3.21 -5.09
CA PRO A 809 -20.15 3.80 -6.01
C PRO A 809 -20.29 5.31 -5.89
N TYR A 810 -20.06 5.89 -4.70
CA TYR A 810 -20.15 7.34 -4.50
C TYR A 810 -19.01 8.06 -5.21
N SER A 811 -17.77 7.61 -5.04
CA SER A 811 -16.63 8.14 -5.80
C SER A 811 -16.75 7.89 -7.30
N ALA A 812 -17.20 6.71 -7.73
CA ALA A 812 -17.41 6.42 -9.15
C ALA A 812 -18.46 7.36 -9.78
N CYS A 813 -19.51 7.72 -9.04
CA CYS A 813 -20.51 8.70 -9.46
C CYS A 813 -19.90 10.10 -9.67
N ILE A 814 -19.01 10.55 -8.77
CA ILE A 814 -18.29 11.85 -8.91
C ILE A 814 -17.40 11.89 -10.15
N TYR A 815 -16.78 10.75 -10.48
CA TYR A 815 -15.86 10.62 -11.61
C TYR A 815 -16.57 10.27 -12.93
N SER A 816 -17.89 10.07 -12.89
CA SER A 816 -18.67 9.75 -14.06
C SER A 816 -18.67 10.91 -15.07
N SER A 817 -18.47 10.58 -16.34
CA SER A 817 -18.64 11.49 -17.47
C SER A 817 -20.03 11.39 -18.11
N SER A 818 -20.96 10.63 -17.50
CA SER A 818 -22.31 10.46 -18.03
C SER A 818 -23.18 11.70 -17.78
N PRO A 819 -23.74 12.33 -18.82
CA PRO A 819 -24.68 13.45 -18.66
C PRO A 819 -25.91 13.08 -17.84
N ASP A 820 -26.39 11.84 -17.96
CA ASP A 820 -27.57 11.35 -17.23
C ASP A 820 -27.33 11.30 -15.72
N VAL A 821 -26.11 10.90 -15.31
CA VAL A 821 -25.73 10.87 -13.89
C VAL A 821 -25.72 12.28 -13.32
N TYR A 822 -25.17 13.24 -14.07
CA TYR A 822 -25.12 14.63 -13.65
C TYR A 822 -26.51 15.26 -13.57
N ALA A 823 -27.36 15.07 -14.59
CA ALA A 823 -28.74 15.55 -14.59
C ALA A 823 -29.54 14.98 -13.41
N ALA A 824 -29.29 13.73 -13.02
CA ALA A 824 -29.89 13.13 -11.84
C ALA A 824 -29.41 13.79 -10.53
N ILE A 825 -28.13 14.16 -10.43
CA ILE A 825 -27.59 14.88 -9.27
C ILE A 825 -28.21 16.28 -9.17
N GLU A 826 -28.29 17.02 -10.28
CA GLU A 826 -28.90 18.34 -10.31
C GLU A 826 -30.38 18.29 -9.91
N ALA A 827 -31.14 17.31 -10.44
CA ALA A 827 -32.55 17.12 -10.07
C ALA A 827 -32.74 16.87 -8.57
N GLU A 828 -31.85 16.11 -7.93
CA GLU A 828 -31.87 15.88 -6.48
C GLU A 828 -31.52 17.15 -5.68
N GLN A 829 -30.60 17.98 -6.18
CA GLN A 829 -30.27 19.25 -5.56
C GLN A 829 -31.39 20.28 -5.70
N GLU A 830 -32.06 20.33 -6.86
CA GLU A 830 -33.26 21.13 -7.09
C GLU A 830 -34.42 20.70 -6.17
N ALA A 831 -34.49 19.40 -5.85
CA ALA A 831 -35.41 18.85 -4.85
C ALA A 831 -35.00 19.16 -3.38
N GLY A 832 -33.91 19.90 -3.16
CA GLY A 832 -33.47 20.38 -1.85
C GLY A 832 -32.47 19.49 -1.11
N ALA A 833 -31.90 18.46 -1.75
CA ALA A 833 -30.83 17.66 -1.16
C ALA A 833 -29.51 18.44 -1.12
N SER A 834 -28.69 18.22 -0.09
CA SER A 834 -27.29 18.67 -0.13
C SER A 834 -26.53 17.93 -1.24
N LEU A 835 -25.45 18.51 -1.76
CA LEU A 835 -24.68 17.88 -2.84
C LEU A 835 -24.23 16.44 -2.50
N ALA A 836 -23.75 16.24 -1.28
CA ALA A 836 -23.36 14.92 -0.81
C ALA A 836 -24.55 13.94 -0.73
N GLN A 837 -25.72 14.43 -0.32
CA GLN A 837 -26.93 13.61 -0.30
C GLN A 837 -27.43 13.27 -1.71
N ALA A 838 -27.35 14.20 -2.65
CA ALA A 838 -27.71 14.00 -4.05
C ALA A 838 -26.84 12.91 -4.69
N ILE A 839 -25.51 13.02 -4.56
CA ILE A 839 -24.56 12.00 -5.06
C ILE A 839 -24.84 10.64 -4.40
N ALA A 840 -25.10 10.60 -3.09
CA ALA A 840 -25.41 9.37 -2.37
C ALA A 840 -26.69 8.69 -2.91
N ARG A 841 -27.76 9.45 -3.17
CA ARG A 841 -29.01 8.93 -3.75
C ARG A 841 -28.80 8.40 -5.16
N VAL A 842 -28.13 9.16 -6.03
CA VAL A 842 -27.87 8.77 -7.43
C VAL A 842 -26.96 7.56 -7.52
N SER A 843 -25.94 7.49 -6.65
CA SER A 843 -25.04 6.32 -6.57
C SER A 843 -25.66 5.10 -5.87
N GLY A 844 -26.86 5.23 -5.29
CA GLY A 844 -27.51 4.19 -4.50
C GLY A 844 -26.91 3.96 -3.10
N VAL A 845 -25.92 4.75 -2.68
CA VAL A 845 -25.28 4.67 -1.37
C VAL A 845 -26.22 5.23 -0.31
N GLY A 846 -26.64 4.38 0.65
CA GLY A 846 -27.56 4.75 1.73
C GLY A 846 -29.03 4.33 1.50
N ALA A 847 -29.39 3.80 0.33
CA ALA A 847 -30.73 3.24 0.08
C ALA A 847 -30.97 1.89 0.80
N GLY A 848 -29.91 1.27 1.33
CA GLY A 848 -29.90 -0.11 1.86
C GLY A 848 -30.50 -0.35 3.26
N ASN A 849 -31.00 0.66 3.98
CA ASN A 849 -31.60 0.45 5.31
C ASN A 849 -33.12 0.18 5.28
N ARG A 850 -33.76 0.06 4.11
CA ARG A 850 -35.22 -0.17 4.03
C ARG A 850 -35.66 -1.58 3.65
N GLU A 851 -34.79 -2.46 3.19
CA GLU A 851 -35.15 -3.87 2.98
C GLU A 851 -34.08 -4.78 3.55
N GLY A 852 -34.37 -5.34 4.73
CA GLY A 852 -33.55 -6.37 5.32
C GLY A 852 -33.36 -7.52 4.33
N LYS A 853 -32.10 -7.90 4.10
CA LYS A 853 -31.74 -9.24 3.64
C LYS A 853 -32.22 -10.26 4.68
N ARG A 854 -33.53 -10.54 4.69
CA ARG A 854 -34.09 -11.82 5.09
C ARG A 854 -33.90 -12.74 3.89
N ASN A 855 -33.31 -13.91 4.13
CA ASN A 855 -33.01 -15.00 3.20
C ASN A 855 -31.59 -15.00 2.62
N ALA A 856 -30.65 -15.54 3.40
CA ALA A 856 -29.88 -16.74 3.06
C ALA A 856 -29.25 -17.29 4.34
#